data_AF-A0A1H4MN95-F1
#
_entry.id   AF-A0A1H4MN95-F1
#
_cell.length_a   1.000
_cell.length_b   1.000
_cell.length_c   1.000
_cell.angle_alpha   90.00
_cell.angle_beta   90.00
_cell.angle_gamma   90.00
#
_symmetry.space_group_name_H-M   'P 1'
#
loop_
_entity.id
_entity.type
_entity.pdbx_description
1 polymer ?
#
loop_
_entity_poly.entity_id
_entity_poly.type
_entity_poly.pdbx_seq_one_letter_code
_entity_poly.pdbx_strand_id
1 'polypeptide(L)'
;MRRRTPGPAVPRRPGPFTLPSGTSVRFALLIAAMATVSALLVNGTSSVLLSSVRWEELQEYHDCYARATEEAARERGSATDIRVPVELDMGDCEDPRAGASRLVTAGVSAGLLLALLGAYVGLPWHRTRRRGYRPLTGMPELSAYLAGLLGESGVRARVGFLAEPLNPAVHALAFGRLGRRRVVLSGGLLTLYSLDRAAFRSIVLHELAHIRNRDLDIAFLTLILWRASMPTLGVSTVVAAPASLLLGGALAGSVLAFAAQVPLLAVLVTLLKNAVLRSRELYADARVTEWEGSADGLRRLFGAVPARQDASIGRGLLSVHPPLARRARALTDRGVLYEAGFWDMCAVGAAGAFVYDMVRLGPIGGGSQAGPITELAATVLSGVLVVGAAGTVLWQSVAHAPGSLTPARVRRAGLGLGLGLGVFRLLSPSGVFSLVSVGGKGASLALPYLALTSLCGWALVRWLVLVAVAWEPVLARNRRPRRVLWTVLAVGAAGVLPMAAFLLTLPSMTLYAAVFIAPSLPGAVVFVGGAGVLVFTRTASLVVPVMLTAAVVPLLGQHVSWRPGARHTFTGFGPPGPPPGFPVRLGVPAASASAAAALLVVWIGVPAPEVMVVGVLMAGQVAAAFWAGGGYAPLPLARGALAAFGAGLFGVSAWGVLVRLVGCLTPGPDPCAPLPGAAHLHLALTVAPVGTLLAWAVHALTVRARRAGTRGHRA
;
A
#
# COMPACT_ATOMS: atom_id res chain seq x y z
N MET A 1 30.97 42.50 31.74
CA MET A 1 30.67 41.24 31.01
C MET A 1 29.18 40.89 31.16
N ARG A 2 28.36 41.09 30.12
CA ARG A 2 26.96 40.64 30.12
C ARG A 2 26.91 39.12 29.94
N ARG A 3 26.34 38.39 30.91
CA ARG A 3 26.04 36.95 30.78
C ARG A 3 25.17 36.75 29.53
N ARG A 4 25.72 36.09 28.50
CA ARG A 4 24.91 35.56 27.39
C ARG A 4 23.94 34.56 28.00
N THR A 5 22.67 34.94 28.10
CA THR A 5 21.59 33.99 28.36
C THR A 5 21.67 32.90 27.29
N PRO A 6 21.75 31.61 27.65
CA PRO A 6 21.78 30.54 26.66
C PRO A 6 20.55 30.71 25.77
N GLY A 7 20.77 30.89 24.47
CA GLY A 7 19.69 30.97 23.49
C GLY A 7 18.79 29.74 23.63
N PRO A 8 17.48 29.86 23.36
CA PRO A 8 16.56 28.75 23.49
C PRO A 8 17.11 27.54 22.74
N ALA A 9 17.33 26.44 23.46
CA ALA A 9 17.88 25.23 22.90
C ALA A 9 17.05 24.83 21.68
N VAL A 10 17.65 24.87 20.49
CA VAL A 10 16.98 24.44 19.26
C VAL A 10 16.51 23.00 19.48
N PRO A 11 15.20 22.70 19.40
CA PRO A 11 14.70 21.37 19.68
C PRO A 11 15.44 20.37 18.80
N ARG A 12 16.11 19.38 19.44
CA ARG A 12 16.83 18.32 18.72
C ARG A 12 15.85 17.62 17.79
N ARG A 13 16.10 17.71 16.49
CA ARG A 13 15.31 17.00 15.47
C ARG A 13 15.36 15.49 15.77
N PRO A 14 14.22 14.78 15.70
CA PRO A 14 14.21 13.33 15.88
C PRO A 14 15.17 12.66 14.90
N GLY A 15 15.94 11.67 15.38
CA GLY A 15 16.87 10.94 14.52
C GLY A 15 16.15 10.11 13.43
N PRO A 16 16.80 9.84 12.28
CA PRO A 16 16.28 9.03 11.16
C PRO A 16 15.71 7.66 11.55
N PHE A 17 16.12 7.10 12.69
CA PHE A 17 15.72 5.77 13.13
C PHE A 17 14.55 5.75 14.15
N THR A 18 13.96 6.91 14.45
CA THR A 18 12.81 7.02 15.37
C THR A 18 11.56 6.34 14.80
N LEU A 19 11.28 6.54 13.52
CA LEU A 19 10.23 5.85 12.76
C LEU A 19 10.79 4.60 12.04
N PRO A 20 9.94 3.64 11.61
CA PRO A 20 10.38 2.48 10.82
C PRO A 20 11.03 2.95 9.52
N SER A 21 12.29 2.60 9.25
CA SER A 21 13.05 3.15 8.12
C SER A 21 12.43 2.84 6.76
N GLY A 22 12.67 3.69 5.76
CA GLY A 22 12.26 3.43 4.37
C GLY A 22 12.89 2.14 3.81
N THR A 23 14.01 1.68 4.37
CA THR A 23 14.59 0.37 4.07
C THR A 23 13.73 -0.78 4.60
N SER A 24 13.17 -0.67 5.82
CA SER A 24 12.24 -1.68 6.36
C SER A 24 11.00 -1.86 5.46
N VAL A 25 10.46 -0.76 4.94
CA VAL A 25 9.33 -0.80 3.99
C VAL A 25 9.74 -1.53 2.71
N ARG A 26 10.87 -1.15 2.10
CA ARG A 26 11.36 -1.81 0.88
C ARG A 26 11.66 -3.30 1.09
N PHE A 27 12.14 -3.68 2.27
CA PHE A 27 12.28 -5.09 2.65
C PHE A 27 10.93 -5.80 2.73
N ALA A 28 9.91 -5.19 3.34
CA ALA A 28 8.57 -5.79 3.38
C ALA A 28 8.01 -6.01 1.97
N LEU A 29 8.17 -5.04 1.07
CA LEU A 29 7.78 -5.19 -0.35
C LEU A 29 8.55 -6.31 -1.06
N LEU A 30 9.86 -6.40 -0.81
CA LEU A 30 10.70 -7.44 -1.39
C LEU A 30 10.33 -8.83 -0.86
N ILE A 31 10.04 -8.96 0.43
CA ILE A 31 9.55 -10.20 1.05
C ILE A 31 8.19 -10.58 0.46
N ALA A 32 7.27 -9.63 0.32
CA ALA A 32 5.96 -9.86 -0.30
C ALA A 32 6.09 -10.37 -1.74
N ALA A 33 6.88 -9.68 -2.58
CA ALA A 33 7.12 -10.09 -3.95
C ALA A 33 7.80 -11.48 -4.03
N MET A 34 8.75 -11.75 -3.14
CA MET A 34 9.39 -13.06 -3.04
C MET A 34 8.45 -14.16 -2.57
N ALA A 35 7.56 -13.88 -1.63
CA ALA A 35 6.53 -14.82 -1.21
C ALA A 35 5.60 -15.16 -2.38
N THR A 36 5.26 -14.19 -3.23
CA THR A 36 4.54 -14.43 -4.48
C THR A 36 5.34 -15.32 -5.44
N VAL A 37 6.64 -15.07 -5.63
CA VAL A 37 7.52 -15.93 -6.44
C VAL A 37 7.50 -17.37 -5.92
N SER A 38 7.66 -17.55 -4.61
CA SER A 38 7.63 -18.88 -3.97
C SER A 38 6.28 -19.55 -4.14
N ALA A 39 5.17 -18.84 -3.93
CA ALA A 39 3.83 -19.38 -4.12
C ALA A 39 3.59 -19.78 -5.57
N LEU A 40 3.98 -18.97 -6.56
CA LEU A 40 3.87 -19.33 -7.97
C LEU A 40 4.70 -20.57 -8.31
N LEU A 41 5.91 -20.67 -7.78
CA LEU A 41 6.77 -21.85 -7.97
C LEU A 41 6.11 -23.09 -7.37
N VAL A 42 5.69 -23.01 -6.11
CA VAL A 42 5.07 -24.11 -5.38
C VAL A 42 3.77 -24.56 -6.06
N ASN A 43 2.89 -23.61 -6.42
CA ASN A 43 1.61 -23.87 -7.05
C ASN A 43 1.80 -24.41 -8.47
N GLY A 44 2.71 -23.82 -9.25
CA GLY A 44 3.05 -24.27 -10.59
C GLY A 44 3.62 -25.69 -10.60
N THR A 45 4.60 -25.98 -9.74
CA THR A 45 5.17 -27.33 -9.60
C THR A 45 4.14 -28.34 -9.12
N SER A 46 3.32 -27.99 -8.12
CA SER A 46 2.26 -28.88 -7.62
C SER A 46 1.23 -29.17 -8.72
N SER A 47 0.83 -28.15 -9.48
CA SER A 47 -0.09 -28.32 -10.61
C SER A 47 0.49 -29.23 -11.67
N VAL A 48 1.76 -29.04 -12.07
CA VAL A 48 2.42 -29.92 -13.06
C VAL A 48 2.47 -31.36 -12.58
N LEU A 49 2.85 -31.59 -11.32
CA LEU A 49 2.90 -32.95 -10.75
C LEU A 49 1.51 -33.60 -10.74
N LEU A 50 0.47 -32.89 -10.30
CA LEU A 50 -0.88 -33.44 -10.25
C LEU A 50 -1.46 -33.68 -11.65
N SER A 51 -1.27 -32.72 -12.57
CA SER A 51 -1.73 -32.84 -13.97
C SER A 51 -1.03 -33.96 -14.72
N SER A 52 0.23 -34.29 -14.38
CA SER A 52 0.97 -35.38 -15.02
C SER A 52 0.47 -36.78 -14.67
N VAL A 53 -0.23 -36.93 -13.54
CA VAL A 53 -0.73 -38.23 -13.06
C VAL A 53 -2.18 -38.50 -13.48
N ARG A 54 -3.02 -37.45 -13.58
CA ARG A 54 -4.47 -37.57 -13.83
C ARG A 54 -4.95 -36.60 -14.92
N TRP A 55 -4.35 -36.66 -16.11
CA TRP A 55 -4.64 -35.70 -17.19
C TRP A 55 -6.10 -35.76 -17.68
N GLU A 56 -6.64 -36.97 -17.85
CA GLU A 56 -8.01 -37.19 -18.37
C GLU A 56 -9.07 -36.56 -17.46
N GLU A 57 -9.01 -36.83 -16.16
CA GLU A 57 -9.94 -36.25 -15.18
C GLU A 57 -9.83 -34.71 -15.09
N LEU A 58 -8.63 -34.17 -15.29
CA LEU A 58 -8.44 -32.71 -15.31
C LEU A 58 -9.10 -32.08 -16.54
N GLN A 59 -9.06 -32.76 -17.68
CA GLN A 59 -9.76 -32.33 -18.89
C GLN A 59 -11.28 -32.40 -18.70
N GLU A 60 -11.79 -33.49 -18.12
CA GLU A 60 -13.22 -33.63 -17.77
C GLU A 60 -13.70 -32.52 -16.82
N TYR A 61 -12.89 -32.20 -15.80
CA TYR A 61 -13.16 -31.09 -14.90
C TYR A 61 -13.22 -29.74 -15.65
N HIS A 62 -12.28 -29.48 -16.56
CA HIS A 62 -12.27 -28.24 -17.34
C HIS A 62 -13.46 -28.12 -18.29
N ASP A 63 -13.87 -29.23 -18.92
CA ASP A 63 -15.03 -29.28 -19.80
C ASP A 63 -16.33 -29.09 -19.01
N CYS A 64 -16.46 -29.74 -17.84
CA CYS A 64 -17.55 -29.52 -16.90
C CYS A 64 -17.65 -28.05 -16.49
N TYR A 65 -16.53 -27.47 -16.05
CA TYR A 65 -16.45 -26.08 -15.60
C TYR A 65 -16.84 -25.10 -16.70
N ALA A 66 -16.37 -25.32 -17.94
CA ALA A 66 -16.71 -24.48 -19.08
C ALA A 66 -18.22 -24.53 -19.39
N ARG A 67 -18.83 -25.73 -19.40
CA ARG A 67 -20.27 -25.90 -19.61
C ARG A 67 -21.11 -25.23 -18.52
N ALA A 68 -20.79 -25.49 -17.25
CA ALA A 68 -21.51 -24.88 -16.12
C ALA A 68 -21.43 -23.34 -16.13
N THR A 69 -20.28 -22.79 -16.52
CA THR A 69 -20.11 -21.33 -16.66
C THR A 69 -20.96 -20.76 -17.78
N GLU A 70 -21.03 -21.44 -18.93
CA GLU A 70 -21.84 -21.02 -20.07
C GLU A 70 -23.34 -21.10 -19.76
N GLU A 71 -23.80 -22.18 -19.14
CA GLU A 71 -25.20 -22.39 -18.77
C GLU A 71 -25.68 -21.32 -17.78
N ALA A 72 -24.91 -21.06 -16.72
CA ALA A 72 -25.28 -20.02 -15.78
C ALA A 72 -25.21 -18.60 -16.36
N ALA A 73 -24.38 -18.38 -17.37
CA ALA A 73 -24.42 -17.13 -18.13
C ALA A 73 -25.70 -17.02 -18.97
N ARG A 74 -26.14 -18.11 -19.60
CA ARG A 74 -27.37 -18.18 -20.40
C ARG A 74 -28.62 -17.96 -19.54
N GLU A 75 -28.71 -18.60 -18.39
CA GLU A 75 -29.82 -18.42 -17.42
C GLU A 75 -29.92 -16.97 -16.93
N ARG A 76 -28.79 -16.33 -16.63
CA ARG A 76 -28.78 -14.91 -16.23
C ARG A 76 -29.21 -13.98 -17.36
N GLY A 77 -28.91 -14.33 -18.60
CA GLY A 77 -29.34 -13.57 -19.77
C GLY A 77 -30.85 -13.64 -20.03
N SER A 78 -31.50 -14.75 -19.63
CA SER A 78 -32.94 -14.94 -19.80
C SER A 78 -33.77 -14.50 -18.59
N ALA A 79 -33.19 -14.44 -17.39
CA ALA A 79 -33.87 -14.00 -16.18
C ALA A 79 -34.19 -12.49 -16.22
N THR A 80 -35.47 -12.14 -16.06
CA THR A 80 -35.92 -10.74 -15.92
C THR A 80 -35.66 -10.18 -14.52
N ASP A 81 -35.45 -11.04 -13.52
CA ASP A 81 -35.09 -10.65 -12.15
C ASP A 81 -33.57 -10.76 -11.96
N ILE A 82 -32.91 -9.63 -11.68
CA ILE A 82 -31.44 -9.52 -11.51
C ILE A 82 -31.05 -10.04 -10.12
N ARG A 83 -31.38 -11.30 -9.81
CA ARG A 83 -30.83 -11.97 -8.64
C ARG A 83 -29.52 -12.62 -9.05
N VAL A 84 -28.41 -12.05 -8.60
CA VAL A 84 -27.10 -12.68 -8.71
C VAL A 84 -27.07 -13.85 -7.72
N PRO A 85 -27.09 -15.12 -8.16
CA PRO A 85 -26.88 -16.23 -7.24
C PRO A 85 -25.49 -16.07 -6.65
N VAL A 86 -25.40 -16.08 -5.32
CA VAL A 86 -24.15 -15.82 -4.58
C VAL A 86 -23.16 -16.98 -4.74
N GLU A 87 -23.65 -18.17 -5.07
CA GLU A 87 -22.87 -19.34 -5.40
C GLU A 87 -23.46 -19.93 -6.68
N LEU A 88 -22.66 -19.96 -7.74
CA LEU A 88 -22.87 -20.94 -8.80
C LEU A 88 -22.77 -22.29 -8.09
N ASP A 89 -23.80 -23.13 -8.21
CA ASP A 89 -23.74 -24.51 -7.73
C ASP A 89 -22.79 -25.30 -8.64
N MET A 90 -21.49 -24.99 -8.52
CA MET A 90 -20.42 -25.70 -9.19
C MET A 90 -20.03 -26.96 -8.41
N GLY A 91 -20.88 -27.38 -7.44
CA GLY A 91 -20.69 -28.60 -6.67
C GLY A 91 -20.59 -29.84 -7.56
N ASP A 92 -21.17 -29.79 -8.76
CA ASP A 92 -21.17 -30.91 -9.70
C ASP A 92 -19.82 -31.11 -10.43
N CYS A 93 -18.93 -30.11 -10.46
CA CYS A 93 -17.60 -30.26 -11.06
C CYS A 93 -16.56 -30.48 -9.95
N GLU A 94 -16.34 -31.73 -9.53
CA GLU A 94 -15.34 -32.08 -8.54
C GLU A 94 -13.90 -31.86 -9.09
N ASP A 95 -13.10 -30.96 -8.50
CA ASP A 95 -11.70 -30.78 -8.90
C ASP A 95 -10.89 -31.99 -8.43
N PRO A 96 -10.37 -32.85 -9.34
CA PRO A 96 -9.66 -34.08 -8.97
C PRO A 96 -8.36 -33.81 -8.19
N ARG A 97 -7.92 -32.55 -8.13
CA ARG A 97 -6.74 -32.11 -7.37
C ARG A 97 -7.08 -31.73 -5.93
N ALA A 98 -8.34 -31.52 -5.55
CA ALA A 98 -8.70 -30.93 -4.26
C ALA A 98 -8.15 -31.74 -3.06
N GLY A 99 -8.22 -33.08 -3.12
CA GLY A 99 -7.70 -33.97 -2.07
C GLY A 99 -6.18 -34.07 -2.03
N ALA A 100 -5.54 -34.38 -3.16
CA ALA A 100 -4.10 -34.62 -3.24
C ALA A 100 -3.26 -33.32 -3.17
N SER A 101 -3.82 -32.19 -3.59
CA SER A 101 -3.10 -30.91 -3.69
C SER A 101 -2.51 -30.46 -2.37
N ARG A 102 -3.23 -30.62 -1.25
CA ARG A 102 -2.74 -30.17 0.06
C ARG A 102 -1.44 -30.86 0.46
N LEU A 103 -1.36 -32.18 0.27
CA LEU A 103 -0.18 -32.98 0.61
C LEU A 103 0.98 -32.69 -0.35
N VAL A 104 0.72 -32.68 -1.66
CA VAL A 104 1.74 -32.37 -2.67
C VAL A 104 2.30 -30.97 -2.45
N THR A 105 1.44 -29.98 -2.27
CA THR A 105 1.88 -28.61 -2.06
C THR A 105 2.58 -28.40 -0.71
N ALA A 106 2.13 -29.07 0.36
CA ALA A 106 2.88 -29.08 1.63
C ALA A 106 4.27 -29.69 1.45
N GLY A 107 4.39 -30.80 0.72
CA GLY A 107 5.66 -31.46 0.40
C GLY A 107 6.60 -30.56 -0.40
N VAL A 108 6.12 -29.93 -1.48
CA VAL A 108 6.90 -28.98 -2.30
C VAL A 108 7.32 -27.77 -1.47
N SER A 109 6.43 -27.23 -0.64
CA SER A 109 6.73 -26.11 0.27
C SER A 109 7.81 -26.48 1.28
N ALA A 110 7.69 -27.65 1.92
CA ALA A 110 8.69 -28.15 2.86
C ALA A 110 10.06 -28.35 2.18
N GLY A 111 10.07 -28.94 0.98
CA GLY A 111 11.28 -29.10 0.17
C GLY A 111 11.95 -27.77 -0.15
N LEU A 112 11.18 -26.77 -0.57
CA LEU A 112 11.69 -25.41 -0.82
C LEU A 112 12.28 -24.78 0.46
N LEU A 113 11.56 -24.85 1.58
CA LEU A 113 12.03 -24.31 2.87
C LEU A 113 13.32 -24.97 3.34
N LEU A 114 13.44 -26.30 3.21
CA LEU A 114 14.65 -27.05 3.54
C LEU A 114 15.83 -26.64 2.64
N ALA A 115 15.60 -26.49 1.33
CA ALA A 115 16.62 -26.02 0.40
C ALA A 115 17.12 -24.60 0.75
N LEU A 116 16.20 -23.68 1.07
CA LEU A 116 16.54 -22.32 1.48
C LEU A 116 17.31 -22.30 2.81
N LEU A 117 16.91 -23.11 3.79
CA LEU A 117 17.60 -23.24 5.08
C LEU A 117 19.01 -23.80 4.88
N GLY A 118 19.16 -24.86 4.08
CA GLY A 118 20.44 -25.44 3.73
C GLY A 118 21.38 -24.42 3.07
N ALA A 119 20.88 -23.64 2.11
CA ALA A 119 21.63 -22.57 1.48
C ALA A 119 21.99 -21.43 2.47
N TYR A 120 21.07 -21.03 3.34
CA TYR A 120 21.30 -19.98 4.34
C TYR A 120 22.40 -20.35 5.34
N VAL A 121 22.45 -21.62 5.76
CA VAL A 121 23.46 -22.13 6.69
C VAL A 121 24.79 -22.43 5.98
N GLY A 122 24.74 -23.05 4.79
CA GLY A 122 25.92 -23.54 4.08
C GLY A 122 26.70 -22.46 3.33
N LEU A 123 26.01 -21.48 2.72
CA LEU A 123 26.65 -20.52 1.82
C LEU A 123 27.70 -19.61 2.51
N PRO A 124 27.50 -19.10 3.74
CA PRO A 124 28.54 -18.34 4.46
C PRO A 124 29.79 -19.17 4.75
N TRP A 125 29.61 -20.45 5.10
CA TRP A 125 30.73 -21.37 5.36
C TRP A 125 31.48 -21.70 4.06
N HIS A 126 30.74 -22.02 3.00
CA HIS A 126 31.31 -22.27 1.68
C HIS A 126 32.11 -21.07 1.18
N ARG A 127 31.56 -19.85 1.30
CA ARG A 127 32.25 -18.60 0.95
C ARG A 127 33.55 -18.42 1.73
N THR A 128 33.52 -18.69 3.04
CA THR A 128 34.71 -18.57 3.91
C THR A 128 35.81 -19.54 3.48
N ARG A 129 35.46 -20.80 3.18
CA ARG A 129 36.42 -21.80 2.71
C ARG A 129 36.95 -21.48 1.30
N ARG A 130 36.08 -21.19 0.33
CA ARG A 130 36.50 -20.91 -1.06
C ARG A 130 37.38 -19.67 -1.21
N ARG A 131 37.15 -18.64 -0.38
CA ARG A 131 37.93 -17.39 -0.43
C ARG A 131 39.14 -17.40 0.50
N GLY A 132 39.36 -18.48 1.25
CA GLY A 132 40.52 -18.61 2.14
C GLY A 132 40.58 -17.55 3.24
N TYR A 133 39.43 -17.03 3.70
CA TYR A 133 39.42 -16.00 4.74
C TYR A 133 40.02 -16.54 6.03
N ARG A 134 40.95 -15.81 6.62
CA ARG A 134 41.64 -16.21 7.86
C ARG A 134 41.12 -15.41 9.05
N PRO A 135 41.03 -15.98 10.26
CA PRO A 135 40.78 -15.20 11.48
C PRO A 135 41.83 -14.09 11.62
N LEU A 136 41.39 -12.88 12.01
CA LEU A 136 42.32 -11.80 12.32
C LEU A 136 43.11 -12.18 13.58
N THR A 137 44.36 -12.58 13.40
CA THR A 137 45.29 -13.04 14.45
C THR A 137 46.63 -12.32 14.26
N GLY A 138 47.38 -12.13 15.35
CA GLY A 138 48.69 -11.46 15.31
C GLY A 138 48.67 -9.92 15.28
N MET A 139 47.50 -9.28 15.45
CA MET A 139 47.34 -7.82 15.51
C MET A 139 46.52 -7.41 16.74
N PRO A 140 47.10 -7.44 17.96
CA PRO A 140 46.36 -7.21 19.20
C PRO A 140 45.81 -5.79 19.31
N GLU A 141 46.56 -4.78 18.85
CA GLU A 141 46.13 -3.37 18.87
C GLU A 141 44.88 -3.17 17.99
N LEU A 142 44.92 -3.66 16.75
CA LEU A 142 43.78 -3.59 15.83
C LEU A 142 42.57 -4.34 16.40
N SER A 143 42.80 -5.50 17.04
CA SER A 143 41.73 -6.30 17.63
C SER A 143 41.06 -5.58 18.80
N ALA A 144 41.85 -4.93 19.67
CA ALA A 144 41.34 -4.08 20.75
C ALA A 144 40.58 -2.87 20.20
N TYR A 145 41.10 -2.23 19.15
CA TYR A 145 40.45 -1.11 18.49
C TYR A 145 39.08 -1.49 17.90
N LEU A 146 39.01 -2.62 17.18
CA LEU A 146 37.76 -3.15 16.63
C LEU A 146 36.76 -3.53 17.73
N ALA A 147 37.22 -4.06 18.86
CA ALA A 147 36.38 -4.32 20.03
C ALA A 147 35.80 -3.01 20.60
N GLY A 148 36.58 -1.93 20.63
CA GLY A 148 36.12 -0.59 20.97
C GLY A 148 35.00 -0.12 20.04
N LEU A 149 35.18 -0.24 18.72
CA LEU A 149 34.14 0.13 17.74
C LEU A 149 32.85 -0.69 17.88
N LEU A 150 32.95 -1.98 18.24
CA LEU A 150 31.79 -2.81 18.54
C LEU A 150 31.03 -2.30 19.78
N GLY A 151 31.76 -1.90 20.83
CA GLY A 151 31.20 -1.28 22.03
C GLY A 151 30.46 0.02 21.71
N GLU A 152 31.12 0.92 20.99
CA GLU A 152 30.57 2.23 20.60
C GLU A 152 29.33 2.11 19.69
N SER A 153 29.35 1.18 18.73
CA SER A 153 28.23 0.96 17.79
C SER A 153 27.02 0.29 18.45
N GLY A 154 27.18 -0.27 19.66
CA GLY A 154 26.13 -1.01 20.37
C GLY A 154 25.65 -2.25 19.62
N VAL A 155 26.50 -2.84 18.77
CA VAL A 155 26.20 -4.08 18.05
C VAL A 155 26.23 -5.25 19.06
N ARG A 156 25.06 -5.81 19.35
CA ARG A 156 24.90 -6.93 20.30
C ARG A 156 25.21 -8.31 19.70
N ALA A 157 25.36 -8.40 18.38
CA ALA A 157 25.62 -9.66 17.71
C ALA A 157 27.09 -10.07 17.91
N ARG A 158 27.37 -11.37 18.01
CA ARG A 158 28.75 -11.88 18.00
C ARG A 158 29.35 -11.67 16.61
N VAL A 159 30.30 -10.74 16.50
CA VAL A 159 31.04 -10.41 15.28
C VAL A 159 32.44 -11.02 15.35
N GLY A 160 32.79 -11.87 14.37
CA GLY A 160 34.15 -12.34 14.16
C GLY A 160 34.83 -11.55 13.05
N PHE A 161 36.02 -11.00 13.30
CA PHE A 161 36.81 -10.33 12.27
C PHE A 161 37.69 -11.33 11.52
N LEU A 162 37.63 -11.25 10.19
CA LEU A 162 38.41 -12.06 9.28
C LEU A 162 39.29 -11.14 8.44
N ALA A 163 40.41 -11.66 7.92
CA ALA A 163 41.30 -10.96 7.01
C ALA A 163 41.31 -11.62 5.63
N GLU A 164 41.38 -10.80 4.58
CA GLU A 164 41.70 -11.19 3.20
C GLU A 164 42.98 -10.42 2.77
N PRO A 165 44.17 -10.84 3.23
CA PRO A 165 45.41 -10.06 3.09
C PRO A 165 45.83 -9.82 1.64
N LEU A 166 45.48 -10.73 0.74
CA LEU A 166 45.87 -10.69 -0.67
C LEU A 166 45.03 -9.73 -1.52
N ASN A 167 43.99 -9.11 -0.95
CA ASN A 167 43.13 -8.19 -1.68
C ASN A 167 43.58 -6.73 -1.43
N PRO A 168 44.24 -6.07 -2.41
CA PRO A 168 44.78 -4.73 -2.22
C PRO A 168 43.70 -3.64 -2.23
N ALA A 169 42.47 -3.95 -2.64
CA ALA A 169 41.40 -2.97 -2.65
C ALA A 169 41.00 -2.57 -1.23
N VAL A 170 40.82 -1.27 -0.97
CA VAL A 170 40.31 -0.76 0.31
C VAL A 170 38.82 -1.06 0.44
N HIS A 171 38.48 -2.19 1.05
CA HIS A 171 37.10 -2.57 1.29
C HIS A 171 36.94 -3.43 2.55
N ALA A 172 35.74 -3.42 3.09
CA ALA A 172 35.30 -4.40 4.09
C ALA A 172 33.99 -5.03 3.63
N LEU A 173 33.66 -6.18 4.22
CA LEU A 173 32.42 -6.87 3.91
C LEU A 173 31.85 -7.54 5.16
N ALA A 174 30.67 -7.10 5.59
CA ALA A 174 29.88 -7.81 6.57
C ALA A 174 29.04 -8.95 5.93
N PHE A 175 29.12 -10.16 6.48
CA PHE A 175 28.25 -11.27 6.11
C PHE A 175 28.05 -12.25 7.28
N GLY A 176 27.25 -13.30 7.06
CA GLY A 176 27.01 -14.36 8.02
C GLY A 176 25.54 -14.51 8.37
N ARG A 177 25.27 -15.35 9.37
CA ARG A 177 23.90 -15.73 9.78
C ARG A 177 23.53 -15.11 11.12
N LEU A 178 22.26 -15.20 11.48
CA LEU A 178 21.78 -14.78 12.80
C LEU A 178 22.62 -15.42 13.91
N GLY A 179 23.09 -14.59 14.85
CA GLY A 179 23.94 -15.00 15.97
C GLY A 179 25.43 -15.19 15.66
N ARG A 180 25.84 -15.31 14.40
CA ARG A 180 27.26 -15.44 14.00
C ARG A 180 27.57 -14.55 12.80
N ARG A 181 27.97 -13.31 13.08
CA ARG A 181 28.35 -12.32 12.07
C ARG A 181 29.84 -12.33 11.84
N ARG A 182 30.25 -11.99 10.63
CA ARG A 182 31.64 -11.87 10.22
C ARG A 182 31.85 -10.57 9.47
N VAL A 183 32.96 -9.90 9.74
CA VAL A 183 33.41 -8.75 8.96
C VAL A 183 34.78 -9.11 8.41
N VAL A 184 34.91 -9.13 7.08
CA VAL A 184 36.20 -9.33 6.42
C VAL A 184 36.84 -7.97 6.18
N LEU A 185 38.10 -7.86 6.58
CA LEU A 185 38.98 -6.72 6.32
C LEU A 185 39.98 -7.12 5.22
N SER A 186 40.00 -6.35 4.14
CA SER A 186 40.94 -6.54 3.03
C SER A 186 42.36 -6.09 3.39
N GLY A 187 43.37 -6.59 2.67
CA GLY A 187 44.75 -6.13 2.78
C GLY A 187 44.86 -4.60 2.62
N GLY A 188 44.19 -4.02 1.63
CA GLY A 188 44.16 -2.56 1.44
C GLY A 188 43.58 -1.79 2.62
N LEU A 189 42.52 -2.30 3.24
CA LEU A 189 41.93 -1.68 4.43
C LEU A 189 42.82 -1.85 5.67
N LEU A 190 43.54 -2.96 5.80
CA LEU A 190 44.52 -3.16 6.86
C LEU A 190 45.69 -2.16 6.73
N THR A 191 46.15 -1.88 5.51
CA THR A 191 47.15 -0.82 5.26
C THR A 191 46.59 0.57 5.61
N LEU A 192 45.32 0.82 5.28
CA LEU A 192 44.65 2.09 5.61
C LEU A 192 44.59 2.34 7.12
N TYR A 193 44.49 1.29 7.96
CA TYR A 193 44.54 1.46 9.42
C TYR A 193 45.80 2.19 9.89
N SER A 194 46.94 1.94 9.26
CA SER A 194 48.21 2.61 9.61
C SER A 194 48.33 4.01 8.99
N LEU A 195 47.74 4.23 7.81
CA LEU A 195 47.86 5.48 7.05
C LEU A 195 46.82 6.54 7.45
N ASP A 196 45.57 6.12 7.66
CA ASP A 196 44.45 6.99 8.01
C ASP A 196 43.45 6.21 8.88
N ARG A 197 43.70 6.24 10.20
CA ARG A 197 42.81 5.60 11.20
C ARG A 197 41.38 6.12 11.16
N ALA A 198 41.18 7.38 10.78
CA ALA A 198 39.83 7.98 10.73
C ALA A 198 39.04 7.43 9.53
N ALA A 199 39.66 7.33 8.35
CA ALA A 199 39.06 6.71 7.19
C ALA A 199 38.77 5.21 7.44
N PHE A 200 39.73 4.49 8.04
CA PHE A 200 39.52 3.10 8.47
C PHE A 200 38.32 2.96 9.40
N ARG A 201 38.22 3.84 10.41
CA ARG A 201 37.12 3.87 11.38
C ARG A 201 35.77 4.02 10.69
N SER A 202 35.62 5.01 9.80
CA SER A 202 34.34 5.26 9.11
C SER A 202 33.91 4.08 8.24
N ILE A 203 34.85 3.41 7.55
CA ILE A 203 34.56 2.19 6.76
C ILE A 203 34.09 1.05 7.66
N VAL A 204 34.79 0.79 8.77
CA VAL A 204 34.39 -0.29 9.69
C VAL A 204 33.04 0.02 10.34
N LEU A 205 32.81 1.26 10.77
CA LEU A 205 31.51 1.69 11.28
C LEU A 205 30.41 1.51 10.22
N HIS A 206 30.66 1.79 8.94
CA HIS A 206 29.69 1.52 7.87
C HIS A 206 29.27 0.05 7.81
N GLU A 207 30.23 -0.88 7.86
CA GLU A 207 29.94 -2.32 7.88
C GLU A 207 29.20 -2.75 9.16
N LEU A 208 29.58 -2.19 10.31
CA LEU A 208 28.87 -2.42 11.58
C LEU A 208 27.45 -1.84 11.55
N ALA A 209 27.21 -0.78 10.79
CA ALA A 209 25.89 -0.19 10.61
C ALA A 209 24.93 -1.15 9.90
N HIS A 210 25.38 -1.91 8.90
CA HIS A 210 24.60 -2.98 8.28
C HIS A 210 24.19 -4.05 9.30
N ILE A 211 25.13 -4.49 10.14
CA ILE A 211 24.84 -5.45 11.23
C ILE A 211 23.83 -4.86 12.22
N ARG A 212 24.01 -3.61 12.64
CA ARG A 212 23.12 -2.93 13.59
C ARG A 212 21.71 -2.74 13.03
N ASN A 213 21.60 -2.43 11.74
CA ASN A 213 20.34 -2.27 11.00
C ASN A 213 19.63 -3.60 10.73
N ARG A 214 20.27 -4.74 11.00
CA ARG A 214 19.74 -6.11 10.75
C ARG A 214 19.37 -6.35 9.29
N ASP A 215 20.05 -5.68 8.38
CA ASP A 215 19.70 -5.70 6.96
C ASP A 215 20.42 -6.84 6.18
N LEU A 216 21.43 -7.46 6.80
CA LEU A 216 22.21 -8.56 6.24
C LEU A 216 21.39 -9.84 6.04
N ASP A 217 20.60 -10.26 7.04
CA ASP A 217 19.85 -11.52 6.93
C ASP A 217 18.82 -11.47 5.82
N ILE A 218 18.05 -10.38 5.79
CA ILE A 218 16.97 -10.23 4.83
C ILE A 218 17.56 -10.18 3.41
N ALA A 219 18.61 -9.39 3.21
CA ALA A 219 19.29 -9.33 1.92
C ALA A 219 19.87 -10.69 1.50
N PHE A 220 20.45 -11.45 2.44
CA PHE A 220 21.03 -12.75 2.15
C PHE A 220 19.95 -13.80 1.82
N LEU A 221 18.86 -13.83 2.60
CA LEU A 221 17.71 -14.70 2.36
C LEU A 221 17.05 -14.39 1.02
N THR A 222 16.82 -13.10 0.72
CA THR A 222 16.32 -12.67 -0.60
C THR A 222 17.25 -13.13 -1.71
N LEU A 223 18.57 -12.99 -1.57
CA LEU A 223 19.51 -13.39 -2.61
C LEU A 223 19.50 -14.90 -2.86
N ILE A 224 19.43 -15.70 -1.79
CA ILE A 224 19.30 -17.16 -1.87
C ILE A 224 18.00 -17.53 -2.58
N LEU A 225 16.89 -16.96 -2.13
CA LEU A 225 15.57 -17.24 -2.70
C LEU A 225 15.48 -16.83 -4.17
N TRP A 226 16.00 -15.66 -4.53
CA TRP A 226 16.11 -15.21 -5.92
C TRP A 226 16.85 -16.24 -6.79
N ARG A 227 18.03 -16.68 -6.33
CA ARG A 227 18.90 -17.60 -7.07
C ARG A 227 18.33 -19.01 -7.14
N ALA A 228 17.54 -19.43 -6.15
CA ALA A 228 16.87 -20.73 -6.16
C ALA A 228 15.62 -20.69 -7.05
N SER A 229 14.74 -19.71 -6.88
CA SER A 229 13.42 -19.73 -7.51
C SER A 229 13.40 -19.24 -8.96
N MET A 230 14.19 -18.22 -9.32
CA MET A 230 14.09 -17.63 -10.66
C MET A 230 14.54 -18.56 -11.79
N PRO A 231 15.67 -19.28 -11.68
CA PRO A 231 16.04 -20.27 -12.69
C PRO A 231 14.99 -21.36 -12.82
N THR A 232 14.47 -21.87 -11.71
CA THR A 232 13.43 -22.91 -11.72
C THR A 232 12.15 -22.42 -12.40
N LEU A 233 11.65 -21.24 -12.03
CA LEU A 233 10.49 -20.63 -12.69
C LEU A 233 10.73 -20.39 -14.19
N GLY A 234 11.93 -19.92 -14.55
CA GLY A 234 12.32 -19.71 -15.94
C GLY A 234 12.28 -21.01 -16.74
N VAL A 235 12.88 -22.07 -16.23
CA VAL A 235 12.86 -23.40 -16.85
C VAL A 235 11.44 -23.93 -16.96
N SER A 236 10.65 -23.89 -15.88
CA SER A 236 9.25 -24.32 -15.90
C SER A 236 8.43 -23.56 -16.94
N THR A 237 8.67 -22.26 -17.11
CA THR A 237 7.98 -21.42 -18.10
C THR A 237 8.36 -21.80 -19.53
N VAL A 238 9.66 -21.96 -19.80
CA VAL A 238 10.18 -22.31 -21.13
C VAL A 238 9.70 -23.70 -21.57
N VAL A 239 9.58 -24.64 -20.64
CA VAL A 239 9.07 -26.00 -20.92
C VAL A 239 7.54 -25.99 -21.08
N ALA A 240 6.81 -25.29 -20.21
CA ALA A 240 5.35 -25.29 -20.23
C ALA A 240 4.76 -24.58 -21.45
N ALA A 241 5.36 -23.47 -21.90
CA ALA A 241 4.80 -22.64 -22.98
C ALA A 241 4.62 -23.40 -24.32
N PRO A 242 5.63 -24.09 -24.89
CA PRO A 242 5.44 -24.88 -26.11
C PRO A 242 4.45 -26.03 -25.93
N ALA A 243 4.50 -26.74 -24.80
CA ALA A 243 3.58 -27.84 -24.52
C ALA A 243 2.12 -27.38 -24.51
N SER A 244 1.85 -26.18 -24.00
CA SER A 244 0.50 -25.62 -23.96
C SER A 244 -0.09 -25.28 -25.33
N LEU A 245 0.76 -24.89 -26.30
CA LEU A 245 0.32 -24.62 -27.67
C LEU A 245 -0.14 -25.89 -28.38
N LEU A 246 0.43 -27.04 -28.01
CA LEU A 246 0.08 -28.35 -28.56
C LEU A 246 -1.20 -28.93 -27.94
N LEU A 247 -1.57 -28.49 -26.72
CA LEU A 247 -2.64 -29.07 -25.91
C LEU A 247 -3.97 -28.27 -25.95
N GLY A 248 -4.06 -27.18 -26.74
CA GLY A 248 -5.30 -26.44 -27.01
C GLY A 248 -5.34 -24.98 -26.50
N GLY A 249 -6.28 -24.19 -27.03
CA GLY A 249 -6.29 -22.72 -26.91
C GLY A 249 -6.51 -22.17 -25.49
N ALA A 250 -7.37 -22.78 -24.67
CA ALA A 250 -7.67 -22.30 -23.32
C ALA A 250 -6.49 -22.54 -22.34
N LEU A 251 -5.83 -23.70 -22.45
CA LEU A 251 -4.61 -24.00 -21.71
C LEU A 251 -3.46 -23.10 -22.17
N ALA A 252 -3.32 -22.89 -23.48
CA ALA A 252 -2.34 -21.96 -24.05
C ALA A 252 -2.50 -20.55 -23.47
N GLY A 253 -3.73 -20.04 -23.35
CA GLY A 253 -4.00 -18.74 -22.73
C GLY A 253 -3.50 -18.63 -21.28
N SER A 254 -3.78 -19.64 -20.45
CA SER A 254 -3.34 -19.69 -19.04
C SER A 254 -1.82 -19.78 -18.92
N VAL A 255 -1.19 -20.59 -19.76
CA VAL A 255 0.26 -20.79 -19.73
C VAL A 255 0.99 -19.56 -20.27
N LEU A 256 0.49 -18.92 -21.33
CA LEU A 256 1.02 -17.65 -21.83
C LEU A 256 0.89 -16.53 -20.79
N ALA A 257 -0.22 -16.47 -20.05
CA ALA A 257 -0.40 -15.56 -18.93
C ALA A 257 0.67 -15.75 -17.84
N PHE A 258 0.85 -17.00 -17.41
CA PHE A 258 1.88 -17.36 -16.46
C PHE A 258 3.28 -17.01 -17.00
N ALA A 259 3.53 -17.30 -18.27
CA ALA A 259 4.79 -17.01 -18.94
C ALA A 259 5.08 -15.51 -19.06
N ALA A 260 4.07 -14.66 -19.19
CA ALA A 260 4.22 -13.21 -19.17
C ALA A 260 4.39 -12.64 -17.75
N GLN A 261 3.78 -13.27 -16.73
CA GLN A 261 3.88 -12.82 -15.34
C GLN A 261 5.27 -13.08 -14.73
N VAL A 262 5.89 -14.22 -15.04
CA VAL A 262 7.23 -14.58 -14.53
C VAL A 262 8.29 -13.51 -14.81
N PRO A 263 8.49 -13.03 -16.06
CA PRO A 263 9.46 -11.96 -16.34
C PRO A 263 9.08 -10.64 -15.67
N LEU A 264 7.79 -10.31 -15.60
CA LEU A 264 7.32 -9.10 -14.92
C LEU A 264 7.65 -9.13 -13.41
N LEU A 265 7.40 -10.26 -12.75
CA LEU A 265 7.74 -10.46 -11.35
C LEU A 265 9.26 -10.50 -11.14
N ALA A 266 10.02 -11.10 -12.06
CA ALA A 266 11.48 -11.09 -12.05
C ALA A 266 12.04 -9.67 -12.15
N VAL A 267 11.48 -8.83 -13.03
CA VAL A 267 11.82 -7.41 -13.14
C VAL A 267 11.48 -6.69 -11.85
N LEU A 268 10.26 -6.83 -11.32
CA LEU A 268 9.85 -6.17 -10.07
C LEU A 268 10.77 -6.53 -8.91
N VAL A 269 11.02 -7.82 -8.70
CA VAL A 269 11.87 -8.30 -7.61
C VAL A 269 13.32 -7.84 -7.78
N THR A 270 13.85 -7.81 -9.01
CA THR A 270 15.19 -7.26 -9.28
C THR A 270 15.27 -5.78 -8.93
N LEU A 271 14.28 -4.99 -9.35
CA LEU A 271 14.22 -3.57 -9.07
C LEU A 271 14.06 -3.29 -7.56
N LEU A 272 13.20 -4.04 -6.87
CA LEU A 272 13.03 -3.97 -5.41
C LEU A 272 14.31 -4.36 -4.66
N LYS A 273 14.96 -5.45 -5.07
CA LYS A 273 16.26 -5.89 -4.52
C LYS A 273 17.29 -4.78 -4.66
N ASN A 274 17.43 -4.19 -5.84
CA ASN A 274 18.39 -3.11 -6.09
C ASN A 274 18.02 -1.84 -5.30
N ALA A 275 16.73 -1.50 -5.19
CA ALA A 275 16.26 -0.38 -4.38
C ALA A 275 16.55 -0.58 -2.88
N VAL A 276 16.37 -1.81 -2.37
CA VAL A 276 16.76 -2.19 -1.01
C VAL A 276 18.26 -1.99 -0.83
N LEU A 277 19.10 -2.57 -1.70
CA LEU A 277 20.56 -2.44 -1.64
C LEU A 277 20.99 -0.97 -1.61
N ARG A 278 20.46 -0.13 -2.51
CA ARG A 278 20.76 1.30 -2.52
C ARG A 278 20.33 2.00 -1.23
N SER A 279 19.13 1.70 -0.72
CA SER A 279 18.64 2.33 0.51
C SER A 279 19.48 1.96 1.73
N ARG A 280 19.96 0.72 1.80
CA ARG A 280 20.77 0.22 2.91
C ARG A 280 22.07 0.98 3.05
N GLU A 281 22.75 1.25 1.93
CA GLU A 281 23.97 2.06 1.93
C GLU A 281 23.72 3.45 2.51
N LEU A 282 22.64 4.13 2.08
CA LEU A 282 22.32 5.47 2.56
C LEU A 282 21.96 5.49 4.06
N TYR A 283 21.28 4.46 4.56
CA TYR A 283 20.97 4.34 5.99
C TYR A 283 22.18 3.89 6.82
N ALA A 284 23.14 3.17 6.24
CA ALA A 284 24.43 2.90 6.88
C ALA A 284 25.24 4.19 7.01
N ASP A 285 25.35 4.99 5.93
CA ASP A 285 26.00 6.32 5.93
C ASP A 285 25.41 7.25 7.01
N ALA A 286 24.07 7.30 7.08
CA ALA A 286 23.36 8.10 8.08
C ALA A 286 23.65 7.65 9.52
N ARG A 287 23.83 6.34 9.74
CA ARG A 287 24.15 5.79 11.07
C ARG A 287 25.59 6.08 11.47
N VAL A 288 26.54 5.99 10.54
CA VAL A 288 27.93 6.39 10.78
C VAL A 288 27.99 7.85 11.20
N THR A 289 27.25 8.73 10.51
CA THR A 289 27.16 10.16 10.86
C THR A 289 26.59 10.38 12.27
N GLU A 290 25.64 9.55 12.73
CA GLU A 290 25.13 9.61 14.10
C GLU A 290 26.17 9.15 15.13
N TRP A 291 26.94 8.10 14.83
CA TRP A 291 27.97 7.58 15.73
C TRP A 291 29.19 8.49 15.84
N GLU A 292 29.64 9.07 14.73
CA GLU A 292 30.78 9.98 14.69
C GLU A 292 30.42 11.41 15.08
N GLY A 293 29.13 11.75 15.14
CA GLY A 293 28.64 13.11 15.39
C GLY A 293 28.95 14.10 14.25
N SER A 294 29.62 13.67 13.19
CA SER A 294 29.99 14.43 12.01
C SER A 294 29.96 13.54 10.77
N ALA A 295 29.94 14.14 9.58
CA ALA A 295 29.99 13.40 8.31
C ALA A 295 31.39 13.47 7.65
N ASP A 296 32.38 14.02 8.34
CA ASP A 296 33.64 14.42 7.69
C ASP A 296 34.52 13.23 7.33
N GLY A 297 34.48 12.14 8.10
CA GLY A 297 35.16 10.88 7.76
C GLY A 297 34.66 10.31 6.43
N LEU A 298 33.33 10.18 6.28
CA LEU A 298 32.73 9.72 5.02
C LEU A 298 32.92 10.71 3.86
N ARG A 299 32.89 12.03 4.11
CA ARG A 299 33.15 13.02 3.06
C ARG A 299 34.57 12.93 2.51
N ARG A 300 35.58 12.75 3.37
CA ARG A 300 36.97 12.54 2.96
C ARG A 300 37.10 11.27 2.08
N LEU A 301 36.43 10.19 2.47
CA LEU A 301 36.42 8.93 1.72
C LEU A 301 35.77 9.05 0.33
N PHE A 302 34.71 9.85 0.19
CA PHE A 302 34.05 10.06 -1.10
C PHE A 302 34.84 11.02 -2.02
N GLY A 303 35.75 11.82 -1.46
CA GLY A 303 36.55 12.79 -2.19
C GLY A 303 35.72 13.92 -2.82
N ALA A 304 36.36 14.68 -3.72
CA ALA A 304 35.69 15.71 -4.51
C ALA A 304 34.83 15.03 -5.59
N VAL A 305 33.55 14.79 -5.28
CA VAL A 305 32.62 14.19 -6.25
C VAL A 305 32.28 15.22 -7.33
N PRO A 306 32.48 14.93 -8.63
CA PRO A 306 32.08 15.84 -9.69
C PRO A 306 30.58 16.15 -9.60
N ALA A 307 30.22 17.44 -9.63
CA ALA A 307 28.85 17.91 -9.42
C ALA A 307 27.81 17.36 -10.43
N ARG A 308 28.26 16.73 -11.53
CA ARG A 308 27.44 16.40 -12.71
C ARG A 308 27.47 14.93 -13.13
N GLN A 309 27.65 14.00 -12.18
CA GLN A 309 27.40 12.58 -12.45
C GLN A 309 25.90 12.27 -12.32
N ASP A 310 25.10 12.80 -13.23
CA ASP A 310 23.71 12.37 -13.39
C ASP A 310 23.73 11.00 -14.10
N ALA A 311 23.57 9.95 -13.30
CA ALA A 311 23.36 8.62 -13.86
C ALA A 311 22.09 8.65 -14.71
N SER A 312 22.20 8.21 -15.97
CA SER A 312 21.02 8.02 -16.81
C SER A 312 19.98 7.16 -16.08
N ILE A 313 18.70 7.53 -16.21
CA ILE A 313 17.58 6.93 -15.47
C ILE A 313 17.64 5.39 -15.55
N GLY A 314 17.98 4.83 -16.72
CA GLY A 314 18.11 3.39 -16.93
C GLY A 314 19.24 2.73 -16.13
N ARG A 315 20.46 3.29 -16.15
CA ARG A 315 21.59 2.72 -15.37
C ARG A 315 21.35 2.83 -13.87
N GLY A 316 20.66 3.88 -13.42
CA GLY A 316 20.33 4.09 -12.02
C GLY A 316 19.42 3.01 -11.43
N LEU A 317 18.49 2.46 -12.22
CA LEU A 317 17.56 1.42 -11.76
C LEU A 317 18.26 0.07 -11.53
N LEU A 318 19.20 -0.29 -12.40
CA LEU A 318 19.96 -1.55 -12.34
C LEU A 318 21.16 -1.49 -11.40
N SER A 319 21.64 -0.30 -11.04
CA SER A 319 22.75 -0.16 -10.09
C SER A 319 22.38 -0.66 -8.69
N VAL A 320 23.25 -1.50 -8.12
CA VAL A 320 23.11 -2.02 -6.75
C VAL A 320 23.61 -1.05 -5.69
N HIS A 321 24.51 -0.13 -6.06
CA HIS A 321 25.00 0.93 -5.18
C HIS A 321 24.46 2.30 -5.61
N PRO A 322 24.15 3.20 -4.65
CA PRO A 322 23.79 4.55 -4.98
C PRO A 322 25.03 5.29 -5.52
N PRO A 323 24.87 6.21 -6.49
CA PRO A 323 25.98 7.05 -6.96
C PRO A 323 26.63 7.81 -5.80
N LEU A 324 27.95 8.00 -5.84
CA LEU A 324 28.69 8.69 -4.78
C LEU A 324 28.15 10.10 -4.50
N ALA A 325 27.72 10.83 -5.55
CA ALA A 325 27.09 12.14 -5.40
C ALA A 325 25.82 12.10 -4.55
N ARG A 326 25.03 11.02 -4.67
CA ARG A 326 23.82 10.82 -3.87
C ARG A 326 24.16 10.49 -2.43
N ARG A 327 25.19 9.67 -2.19
CA ARG A 327 25.69 9.37 -0.84
C ARG A 327 26.20 10.65 -0.15
N ALA A 328 27.06 11.40 -0.84
CA ALA A 328 27.57 12.68 -0.35
C ALA A 328 26.44 13.70 -0.07
N ARG A 329 25.43 13.78 -0.93
CA ARG A 329 24.24 14.60 -0.68
C ARG A 329 23.45 14.11 0.54
N ALA A 330 23.29 12.80 0.72
CA ALA A 330 22.58 12.25 1.89
C ALA A 330 23.26 12.57 3.23
N LEU A 331 24.58 12.83 3.22
CA LEU A 331 25.33 13.30 4.40
C LEU A 331 25.01 14.76 4.79
N THR A 332 24.49 15.57 3.87
CA THR A 332 24.17 17.00 4.09
C THR A 332 22.66 17.22 4.15
N ASP A 333 21.92 16.61 3.23
CA ASP A 333 20.47 16.65 3.13
C ASP A 333 19.86 15.28 3.43
N ARG A 334 19.32 15.13 4.65
CA ARG A 334 18.60 13.93 5.07
C ARG A 334 17.31 13.70 4.27
N GLY A 335 16.77 14.73 3.59
CA GLY A 335 15.58 14.62 2.75
C GLY A 335 15.70 13.54 1.68
N VAL A 336 16.93 13.30 1.17
CA VAL A 336 17.24 12.26 0.19
C VAL A 336 16.88 10.85 0.66
N LEU A 337 16.85 10.60 1.98
CA LEU A 337 16.49 9.29 2.57
C LEU A 337 14.99 9.01 2.53
N TYR A 338 14.16 10.06 2.41
CA TYR A 338 12.72 10.00 2.60
C TYR A 338 11.94 10.37 1.34
N GLU A 339 12.59 10.40 0.18
CA GLU A 339 11.91 10.74 -1.07
C GLU A 339 10.90 9.64 -1.45
N ALA A 340 9.62 10.04 -1.54
CA ALA A 340 8.55 9.21 -2.07
C ALA A 340 8.44 9.44 -3.59
N GLY A 341 9.04 8.54 -4.39
CA GLY A 341 8.99 8.60 -5.85
C GLY A 341 7.77 7.92 -6.47
N PHE A 342 7.55 8.18 -7.76
CA PHE A 342 6.59 7.43 -8.60
C PHE A 342 6.88 5.93 -8.56
N TRP A 343 8.14 5.54 -8.79
CA TRP A 343 8.55 4.13 -8.88
C TRP A 343 8.47 3.39 -7.54
N ASP A 344 8.80 4.05 -6.42
CA ASP A 344 8.65 3.44 -5.10
C ASP A 344 7.18 3.09 -4.83
N MET A 345 6.26 4.02 -5.15
CA MET A 345 4.83 3.79 -4.95
C MET A 345 4.23 2.84 -5.98
N CYS A 346 4.71 2.84 -7.22
CA CYS A 346 4.37 1.83 -8.21
C CYS A 346 4.74 0.43 -7.73
N ALA A 347 5.91 0.25 -7.13
CA ALA A 347 6.31 -1.02 -6.54
C ALA A 347 5.43 -1.41 -5.34
N VAL A 348 4.96 -0.45 -4.53
CA VAL A 348 3.97 -0.71 -3.46
C VAL A 348 2.65 -1.23 -4.05
N GLY A 349 2.12 -0.57 -5.09
CA GLY A 349 0.90 -0.99 -5.76
C GLY A 349 1.03 -2.38 -6.39
N ALA A 350 2.13 -2.62 -7.10
CA ALA A 350 2.43 -3.90 -7.73
C ALA A 350 2.53 -5.04 -6.70
N ALA A 351 3.25 -4.82 -5.60
CA ALA A 351 3.34 -5.79 -4.51
C ALA A 351 1.96 -6.07 -3.86
N GLY A 352 1.13 -5.03 -3.70
CA GLY A 352 -0.25 -5.18 -3.24
C GLY A 352 -1.10 -6.08 -4.15
N ALA A 353 -1.05 -5.87 -5.46
CA ALA A 353 -1.75 -6.71 -6.44
C ALA A 353 -1.27 -8.17 -6.38
N PHE A 354 0.05 -8.39 -6.35
CA PHE A 354 0.62 -9.73 -6.26
C PHE A 354 0.28 -10.47 -4.97
N VAL A 355 0.29 -9.79 -3.82
CA VAL A 355 -0.13 -10.38 -2.55
C VAL A 355 -1.60 -10.75 -2.59
N TYR A 356 -2.44 -9.89 -3.16
CA TYR A 356 -3.86 -10.20 -3.32
C TYR A 356 -4.06 -11.49 -4.13
N ASP A 357 -3.48 -11.57 -5.33
CA ASP A 357 -3.64 -12.75 -6.18
C ASP A 357 -3.03 -14.02 -5.56
N MET A 358 -1.87 -13.90 -4.91
CA MET A 358 -1.23 -15.03 -4.22
C MET A 358 -2.09 -15.60 -3.09
N VAL A 359 -2.62 -14.73 -2.22
CA VAL A 359 -3.43 -15.17 -1.08
C VAL A 359 -4.80 -15.67 -1.54
N ARG A 360 -5.39 -15.03 -2.57
CA ARG A 360 -6.68 -15.46 -3.14
C ARG A 360 -6.59 -16.85 -3.76
N LEU A 361 -5.46 -17.20 -4.38
CA LEU A 361 -5.19 -18.55 -4.90
C LEU A 361 -4.86 -19.58 -3.79
N GLY A 362 -4.74 -19.14 -2.54
CA GLY A 362 -4.45 -19.99 -1.39
C GLY A 362 -2.94 -20.21 -1.16
N PRO A 363 -2.46 -20.19 0.11
CA PRO A 363 -1.05 -20.38 0.45
C PRO A 363 -0.53 -21.80 0.16
N ILE A 364 -1.44 -22.75 -0.11
CA ILE A 364 -1.14 -24.16 -0.41
C ILE A 364 -1.60 -24.52 -1.84
N GLY A 365 -1.85 -23.56 -2.72
CA GLY A 365 -1.83 -23.77 -4.18
C GLY A 365 -2.77 -24.76 -4.84
N GLY A 366 -3.60 -25.44 -4.06
CA GLY A 366 -4.56 -26.42 -4.54
C GLY A 366 -5.85 -25.75 -4.94
N GLY A 367 -6.08 -25.65 -6.25
CA GLY A 367 -7.37 -25.63 -6.96
C GLY A 367 -8.63 -25.10 -6.25
N SER A 368 -9.34 -24.22 -6.96
CA SER A 368 -10.77 -23.89 -6.82
C SER A 368 -11.34 -23.37 -5.49
N GLN A 369 -10.62 -23.43 -4.36
CA GLN A 369 -11.10 -23.00 -3.04
C GLN A 369 -10.95 -21.48 -2.80
N ALA A 370 -11.14 -20.67 -3.84
CA ALA A 370 -11.28 -19.22 -3.66
C ALA A 370 -12.64 -18.96 -3.02
N GLY A 371 -12.68 -18.93 -1.68
CA GLY A 371 -13.87 -18.63 -0.91
C GLY A 371 -13.86 -17.22 -0.34
N PRO A 372 -14.97 -16.78 0.29
CA PRO A 372 -15.08 -15.46 0.90
C PRO A 372 -13.97 -15.16 1.93
N ILE A 373 -13.50 -16.19 2.64
CA ILE A 373 -12.45 -16.06 3.66
C ILE A 373 -11.08 -15.77 3.01
N THR A 374 -10.70 -16.49 1.96
CA THR A 374 -9.40 -16.27 1.29
C THR A 374 -9.39 -14.95 0.53
N GLU A 375 -10.51 -14.53 -0.05
CA GLU A 375 -10.67 -13.22 -0.66
C GLU A 375 -10.58 -12.08 0.38
N LEU A 376 -11.24 -12.22 1.53
CA LEU A 376 -11.12 -11.26 2.63
C LEU A 376 -9.67 -11.19 3.12
N ALA A 377 -9.02 -12.33 3.35
CA ALA A 377 -7.62 -12.38 3.77
C ALA A 377 -6.69 -11.72 2.74
N ALA A 378 -6.89 -12.00 1.45
CA ALA A 378 -6.14 -11.40 0.36
C ALA A 378 -6.28 -9.87 0.34
N THR A 379 -7.51 -9.40 0.50
CA THR A 379 -7.82 -7.96 0.56
C THR A 379 -7.16 -7.32 1.79
N VAL A 380 -7.29 -7.94 2.97
CA VAL A 380 -6.72 -7.43 4.22
C VAL A 380 -5.21 -7.31 4.12
N LEU A 381 -4.53 -8.39 3.70
CA LEU A 381 -3.07 -8.40 3.58
C LEU A 381 -2.58 -7.40 2.52
N SER A 382 -3.24 -7.33 1.36
CA SER A 382 -2.93 -6.36 0.31
C SER A 382 -3.14 -4.91 0.77
N GLY A 383 -4.30 -4.61 1.37
CA GLY A 383 -4.66 -3.28 1.88
C GLY A 383 -3.73 -2.81 3.00
N VAL A 384 -3.42 -3.69 3.96
CA VAL A 384 -2.45 -3.42 5.03
C VAL A 384 -1.05 -3.19 4.46
N LEU A 385 -0.61 -3.97 3.48
CA LEU A 385 0.67 -3.76 2.83
C LEU A 385 0.72 -2.41 2.11
N VAL A 386 -0.28 -2.08 1.30
CA VAL A 386 -0.35 -0.83 0.53
C VAL A 386 -0.39 0.39 1.45
N VAL A 387 -1.33 0.42 2.40
CA VAL A 387 -1.50 1.54 3.34
C VAL A 387 -0.33 1.63 4.31
N GLY A 388 0.14 0.49 4.82
CA GLY A 388 1.27 0.40 5.73
C GLY A 388 2.58 0.89 5.09
N ALA A 389 2.89 0.40 3.89
CA ALA A 389 4.11 0.77 3.17
C ALA A 389 4.07 2.23 2.69
N ALA A 390 3.02 2.63 1.96
CA ALA A 390 2.89 4.00 1.45
C ALA A 390 2.81 5.00 2.62
N GLY A 391 1.99 4.70 3.63
CA GLY A 391 1.80 5.53 4.80
C GLY A 391 3.09 5.74 5.58
N THR A 392 3.87 4.68 5.83
CA THR A 392 5.16 4.79 6.53
C THR A 392 6.15 5.69 5.78
N VAL A 393 6.30 5.51 4.47
CA VAL A 393 7.21 6.33 3.66
C VAL A 393 6.78 7.80 3.68
N LEU A 394 5.50 8.08 3.47
CA LEU A 394 4.98 9.45 3.44
C LEU A 394 5.08 10.14 4.80
N TRP A 395 4.81 9.42 5.90
CA TRP A 395 4.97 9.93 7.26
C TRP A 395 6.41 10.30 7.57
N GLN A 396 7.38 9.51 7.09
CA GLN A 396 8.79 9.87 7.23
C GLN A 396 9.14 11.14 6.47
N SER A 397 8.65 11.30 5.23
CA SER A 397 8.88 12.53 4.46
C SER A 397 8.32 13.74 5.19
N VAL A 398 7.12 13.64 5.78
CA VAL A 398 6.51 14.73 6.55
C VAL A 398 7.29 15.03 7.83
N ALA A 399 7.64 14.00 8.61
CA ALA A 399 8.27 14.18 9.92
C ALA A 399 9.74 14.61 9.85
N HIS A 400 10.49 14.15 8.85
CA HIS A 400 11.94 14.36 8.78
C HIS A 400 12.40 15.28 7.64
N ALA A 401 11.53 15.56 6.66
CA ALA A 401 11.84 16.41 5.52
C ALA A 401 10.66 17.35 5.19
N PRO A 402 10.27 18.24 6.13
CA PRO A 402 9.15 19.15 5.92
C PRO A 402 9.38 20.00 4.65
N GLY A 403 8.36 20.06 3.80
CA GLY A 403 8.43 20.73 2.49
C GLY A 403 8.91 19.86 1.33
N SER A 404 9.46 18.66 1.58
CA SER A 404 9.92 17.75 0.51
C SER A 404 8.78 17.19 -0.37
N LEU A 405 7.57 17.10 0.17
CA LEU A 405 6.37 16.61 -0.52
C LEU A 405 5.62 17.76 -1.21
N THR A 406 6.09 18.17 -2.37
CA THR A 406 5.36 19.12 -3.21
C THR A 406 4.08 18.49 -3.78
N PRO A 407 3.04 19.27 -4.14
CA PRO A 407 1.81 18.73 -4.74
C PRO A 407 2.05 17.89 -6.00
N ALA A 408 3.05 18.27 -6.80
CA ALA A 408 3.45 17.50 -7.98
C ALA A 408 4.06 16.14 -7.61
N ARG A 409 4.89 16.07 -6.57
CA ARG A 409 5.47 14.81 -6.07
C ARG A 409 4.39 13.90 -5.50
N VAL A 410 3.47 14.44 -4.69
CA VAL A 410 2.32 13.70 -4.15
C VAL A 410 1.47 13.12 -5.29
N ARG A 411 1.22 13.89 -6.35
CA ARG A 411 0.51 13.42 -7.54
C ARG A 411 1.24 12.28 -8.26
N ARG A 412 2.54 12.44 -8.53
CA ARG A 412 3.35 11.39 -9.17
C ARG A 412 3.40 10.11 -8.32
N ALA A 413 3.63 10.24 -7.02
CA ALA A 413 3.60 9.12 -6.07
C ALA A 413 2.25 8.39 -6.12
N GLY A 414 1.15 9.13 -6.08
CA GLY A 414 -0.20 8.61 -6.17
C GLY A 414 -0.54 7.90 -7.49
N LEU A 415 -0.20 8.50 -8.63
CA LEU A 415 -0.34 7.88 -9.95
C LEU A 415 0.49 6.59 -10.04
N GLY A 416 1.72 6.62 -9.52
CA GLY A 416 2.57 5.44 -9.42
C GLY A 416 1.87 4.32 -8.65
N LEU A 417 1.35 4.61 -7.47
CA LEU A 417 0.63 3.63 -6.64
C LEU A 417 -0.52 2.96 -7.39
N GLY A 418 -1.39 3.75 -8.01
CA GLY A 418 -2.57 3.25 -8.70
C GLY A 418 -2.25 2.52 -10.02
N LEU A 419 -1.27 2.98 -10.78
CA LEU A 419 -0.79 2.28 -11.98
C LEU A 419 -0.15 0.95 -11.61
N GLY A 420 0.71 0.92 -10.58
CA GLY A 420 1.31 -0.32 -10.09
C GLY A 420 0.27 -1.33 -9.64
N LEU A 421 -0.76 -0.90 -8.93
CA LEU A 421 -1.86 -1.78 -8.53
C LEU A 421 -2.65 -2.29 -9.74
N GLY A 422 -3.08 -1.38 -10.62
CA GLY A 422 -3.96 -1.71 -11.75
C GLY A 422 -3.28 -2.55 -12.83
N VAL A 423 -2.07 -2.19 -13.25
CA VAL A 423 -1.34 -2.92 -14.30
C VAL A 423 -1.06 -4.35 -13.86
N PHE A 424 -0.54 -4.52 -12.65
CA PHE A 424 -0.18 -5.86 -12.17
C PHE A 424 -1.41 -6.71 -11.83
N ARG A 425 -2.54 -6.10 -11.46
CA ARG A 425 -3.81 -6.81 -11.33
C ARG A 425 -4.34 -7.31 -12.68
N LEU A 426 -4.27 -6.48 -13.73
CA LEU A 426 -4.66 -6.88 -15.09
C LEU A 426 -3.75 -7.99 -15.66
N LEU A 427 -2.45 -7.91 -15.37
CA LEU A 427 -1.44 -8.89 -15.80
C LEU A 427 -1.35 -10.13 -14.90
N SER A 428 -2.22 -10.26 -13.89
CA SER A 428 -2.30 -11.46 -13.07
C SER A 428 -2.78 -12.67 -13.90
N PRO A 429 -2.47 -13.92 -13.50
CA PRO A 429 -2.94 -15.11 -14.21
C PRO A 429 -4.44 -15.11 -14.37
N SER A 430 -5.17 -14.71 -13.33
CA SER A 430 -6.63 -14.61 -13.38
C SER A 430 -7.13 -13.52 -14.32
N GLY A 431 -6.47 -12.36 -14.36
CA GLY A 431 -6.81 -11.25 -15.25
C GLY A 431 -6.59 -11.60 -16.71
N VAL A 432 -5.41 -12.13 -17.04
CA VAL A 432 -5.05 -12.51 -18.41
C VAL A 432 -5.86 -13.72 -18.87
N PHE A 433 -6.02 -14.75 -18.03
CA PHE A 433 -6.88 -15.90 -18.33
C PHE A 433 -8.27 -15.41 -18.71
N SER A 434 -8.90 -14.60 -17.86
CA SER A 434 -10.24 -14.10 -18.14
C SER A 434 -10.28 -13.29 -19.45
N LEU A 435 -9.28 -12.45 -19.71
CA LEU A 435 -9.21 -11.64 -20.93
C LEU A 435 -9.06 -12.50 -22.21
N VAL A 436 -8.24 -13.55 -22.16
CA VAL A 436 -8.00 -14.47 -23.28
C VAL A 436 -9.21 -15.37 -23.51
N SER A 437 -9.80 -15.93 -22.44
CA SER A 437 -10.97 -16.81 -22.53
C SER A 437 -12.18 -16.17 -23.19
N VAL A 438 -12.25 -14.83 -23.21
CA VAL A 438 -13.35 -14.09 -23.84
C VAL A 438 -12.97 -13.46 -25.19
N GLY A 439 -11.89 -13.94 -25.81
CA GLY A 439 -11.44 -13.51 -27.13
C GLY A 439 -10.96 -12.06 -27.18
N GLY A 440 -10.44 -11.51 -26.08
CA GLY A 440 -9.90 -10.15 -26.04
C GLY A 440 -10.94 -9.02 -26.02
N LYS A 441 -12.25 -9.32 -26.04
CA LYS A 441 -13.35 -8.33 -25.98
C LYS A 441 -13.26 -7.40 -24.76
N GLY A 442 -12.58 -7.82 -23.70
CA GLY A 442 -12.32 -7.04 -22.50
C GLY A 442 -11.15 -6.05 -22.55
N ALA A 443 -10.35 -5.99 -23.62
CA ALA A 443 -9.14 -5.16 -23.63
C ALA A 443 -9.45 -3.66 -23.45
N SER A 444 -10.61 -3.21 -23.95
CA SER A 444 -11.10 -1.84 -23.78
C SER A 444 -11.40 -1.45 -22.32
N LEU A 445 -11.56 -2.43 -21.41
CA LEU A 445 -11.75 -2.22 -19.97
C LEU A 445 -10.46 -1.76 -19.27
N ALA A 446 -9.30 -2.06 -19.84
CA ALA A 446 -8.01 -1.83 -19.20
C ALA A 446 -7.76 -0.33 -18.94
N LEU A 447 -8.03 0.53 -19.92
CA LEU A 447 -7.81 1.98 -19.80
C LEU A 447 -8.67 2.64 -18.70
N PRO A 448 -10.01 2.49 -18.67
CA PRO A 448 -10.82 3.09 -17.62
C PRO A 448 -10.51 2.49 -16.24
N TYR A 449 -10.15 1.20 -16.17
CA TYR A 449 -9.68 0.60 -14.92
C TYR A 449 -8.38 1.23 -14.42
N LEU A 450 -7.36 1.37 -15.29
CA LEU A 450 -6.09 2.01 -14.93
C LEU A 450 -6.27 3.48 -14.55
N ALA A 451 -7.17 4.20 -15.22
CA ALA A 451 -7.50 5.57 -14.86
C ALA A 451 -8.14 5.64 -13.46
N LEU A 452 -9.09 4.75 -13.17
CA LEU A 452 -9.75 4.66 -11.86
C LEU A 452 -8.76 4.31 -10.75
N THR A 453 -7.94 3.26 -10.92
CA THR A 453 -6.94 2.88 -9.90
C THR A 453 -5.91 3.99 -9.69
N SER A 454 -5.48 4.67 -10.75
CA SER A 454 -4.58 5.85 -10.68
C SER A 454 -5.19 7.01 -9.89
N LEU A 455 -6.48 7.30 -10.12
CA LEU A 455 -7.21 8.31 -9.37
C LEU A 455 -7.33 7.93 -7.89
N CYS A 456 -7.69 6.69 -7.59
CA CYS A 456 -7.77 6.16 -6.22
C CYS A 456 -6.41 6.17 -5.53
N GLY A 457 -5.33 5.78 -6.22
CA GLY A 457 -3.96 5.84 -5.71
C GLY A 457 -3.52 7.28 -5.40
N TRP A 458 -3.87 8.23 -6.26
CA TRP A 458 -3.66 9.65 -6.00
C TRP A 458 -4.44 10.18 -4.79
N ALA A 459 -5.72 9.84 -4.70
CA ALA A 459 -6.56 10.21 -3.57
C ALA A 459 -6.00 9.64 -2.26
N LEU A 460 -5.61 8.36 -2.26
CA LEU A 460 -5.04 7.66 -1.11
C LEU A 460 -3.73 8.29 -0.64
N VAL A 461 -2.77 8.53 -1.54
CA VAL A 461 -1.48 9.16 -1.19
C VAL A 461 -1.70 10.57 -0.64
N ARG A 462 -2.56 11.36 -1.28
CA ARG A 462 -2.90 12.71 -0.80
C ARG A 462 -3.53 12.66 0.60
N TRP A 463 -4.43 11.71 0.85
CA TRP A 463 -5.05 11.51 2.15
C TRP A 463 -4.03 11.05 3.21
N LEU A 464 -3.13 10.12 2.88
CA LEU A 464 -2.07 9.68 3.79
C LEU A 464 -1.13 10.83 4.21
N VAL A 465 -0.80 11.73 3.28
CA VAL A 465 -0.04 12.95 3.60
C VAL A 465 -0.82 13.88 4.53
N LEU A 466 -2.13 14.04 4.30
CA LEU A 466 -2.99 14.84 5.17
C LEU A 466 -3.02 14.29 6.60
N VAL A 467 -3.18 12.96 6.71
CA VAL A 467 -3.17 12.24 7.97
C VAL A 467 -1.80 12.38 8.65
N ALA A 468 -0.70 12.26 7.91
CA ALA A 468 0.66 12.47 8.43
C ALA A 468 0.84 13.86 9.05
N VAL A 469 0.42 14.91 8.33
CA VAL A 469 0.51 16.30 8.80
C VAL A 469 -0.37 16.53 10.03
N ALA A 470 -1.57 15.96 10.08
CA ALA A 470 -2.47 16.12 11.22
C ALA A 470 -1.95 15.44 12.51
N TRP A 471 -1.20 14.35 12.38
CA TRP A 471 -0.68 13.56 13.49
C TRP A 471 0.78 13.86 13.86
N GLU A 472 1.51 14.65 13.06
CA GLU A 472 2.91 15.02 13.29
C GLU A 472 3.18 15.61 14.68
N PRO A 473 2.36 16.53 15.23
CA PRO A 473 2.57 17.05 16.58
C PRO A 473 2.38 16.00 17.67
N VAL A 474 1.50 15.02 17.46
CA VAL A 474 1.26 13.92 18.41
C VAL A 474 2.47 13.00 18.44
N LEU A 475 3.04 12.68 17.27
CA LEU A 475 4.24 11.87 17.16
C LEU A 475 5.47 12.51 17.79
N ALA A 476 5.67 13.80 17.53
CA ALA A 476 6.84 14.54 18.04
C ALA A 476 6.88 14.55 19.58
N ARG A 477 5.70 14.48 20.23
CA ARG A 477 5.56 14.47 21.70
C ARG A 477 5.57 13.08 22.32
N ASN A 478 5.15 12.06 21.57
CA ASN A 478 4.95 10.73 22.13
C ASN A 478 6.28 10.00 22.29
N ARG A 479 6.49 9.36 23.46
CA ARG A 479 7.68 8.52 23.72
C ARG A 479 7.72 7.27 22.83
N ARG A 480 6.57 6.84 22.29
CA ARG A 480 6.43 5.64 21.45
C ARG A 480 5.78 5.98 20.09
N PRO A 481 6.45 6.79 19.24
CA PRO A 481 5.86 7.29 17.99
C PRO A 481 5.46 6.15 17.03
N ARG A 482 6.19 5.02 17.06
CA ARG A 482 5.88 3.83 16.24
C ARG A 482 4.50 3.24 16.54
N ARG A 483 4.05 3.23 17.79
CA ARG A 483 2.73 2.68 18.15
C ARG A 483 1.62 3.54 17.57
N VAL A 484 1.74 4.87 17.72
CA VAL A 484 0.79 5.82 17.13
C VAL A 484 0.72 5.67 15.61
N LEU A 485 1.89 5.64 14.94
CA LEU A 485 1.97 5.42 13.50
C LEU A 485 1.21 4.15 13.08
N TRP A 486 1.53 2.99 13.67
CA TRP A 486 0.91 1.73 13.29
C TRP A 486 -0.58 1.67 13.61
N THR A 487 -1.02 2.22 14.74
CA THR A 487 -2.45 2.28 15.08
C THR A 487 -3.21 3.14 14.07
N VAL A 488 -2.69 4.32 13.71
CA VAL A 488 -3.33 5.21 12.74
C VAL A 488 -3.37 4.57 11.35
N LEU A 489 -2.28 3.93 10.91
CA LEU A 489 -2.25 3.22 9.62
C LEU A 489 -3.16 1.99 9.62
N ALA A 490 -3.29 1.26 10.72
CA ALA A 490 -4.19 0.10 10.82
C ALA A 490 -5.67 0.52 10.75
N VAL A 491 -6.08 1.55 11.49
CA VAL A 491 -7.43 2.13 11.39
C VAL A 491 -7.67 2.65 9.98
N GLY A 492 -6.67 3.33 9.39
CA GLY A 492 -6.72 3.78 8.01
C GLY A 492 -6.93 2.65 7.01
N ALA A 493 -6.17 1.55 7.16
CA ALA A 493 -6.27 0.36 6.31
C ALA A 493 -7.65 -0.30 6.42
N ALA A 494 -8.17 -0.46 7.64
CA ALA A 494 -9.51 -1.01 7.86
C ALA A 494 -10.60 -0.18 7.17
N GLY A 495 -10.50 1.15 7.23
CA GLY A 495 -11.46 2.06 6.61
C GLY A 495 -11.45 2.07 5.08
N VAL A 496 -10.30 1.81 4.45
CA VAL A 496 -10.19 1.74 2.98
C VAL A 496 -10.35 0.32 2.43
N LEU A 497 -10.44 -0.69 3.31
CA LEU A 497 -10.50 -2.09 2.94
C LEU A 497 -11.66 -2.43 1.99
N PRO A 498 -12.91 -1.97 2.21
CA PRO A 498 -14.01 -2.29 1.30
C PRO A 498 -13.78 -1.75 -0.12
N MET A 499 -13.22 -0.54 -0.23
CA MET A 499 -12.86 0.04 -1.53
C MET A 499 -11.70 -0.68 -2.19
N ALA A 500 -10.71 -1.14 -1.41
CA ALA A 500 -9.63 -1.97 -1.94
C ALA A 500 -10.18 -3.31 -2.50
N ALA A 501 -11.08 -3.97 -1.77
CA ALA A 501 -11.75 -5.20 -2.23
C ALA A 501 -12.49 -4.95 -3.54
N PHE A 502 -13.28 -3.88 -3.59
CA PHE A 502 -14.00 -3.46 -4.79
C PHE A 502 -13.05 -3.24 -5.97
N LEU A 503 -11.99 -2.44 -5.81
CA LEU A 503 -11.05 -2.15 -6.90
C LEU A 503 -10.28 -3.40 -7.39
N LEU A 504 -9.99 -4.35 -6.50
CA LEU A 504 -9.27 -5.58 -6.86
C LEU A 504 -10.16 -6.62 -7.54
N THR A 505 -11.48 -6.60 -7.28
CA THR A 505 -12.46 -7.50 -7.90
C THR A 505 -13.10 -6.92 -9.16
N LEU A 506 -13.12 -5.59 -9.29
CA LEU A 506 -13.84 -4.88 -10.34
C LEU A 506 -13.53 -5.36 -11.77
N PRO A 507 -12.26 -5.57 -12.20
CA PRO A 507 -11.97 -6.02 -13.56
C PRO A 507 -12.69 -7.32 -13.92
N SER A 508 -12.67 -8.30 -13.01
CA SER A 508 -13.32 -9.59 -13.20
C SER A 508 -14.84 -9.45 -13.29
N MET A 509 -15.45 -8.63 -12.43
CA MET A 509 -16.89 -8.37 -12.45
C MET A 509 -17.34 -7.66 -13.73
N THR A 510 -16.60 -6.64 -14.17
CA THR A 510 -16.93 -5.88 -15.39
C THR A 510 -16.67 -6.66 -16.66
N LEU A 511 -15.65 -7.53 -16.66
CA LEU A 511 -15.38 -8.42 -17.78
C LEU A 511 -16.50 -9.44 -17.94
N TYR A 512 -16.95 -10.03 -16.83
CA TYR A 512 -18.11 -10.92 -16.81
C TYR A 512 -19.35 -10.21 -17.40
N ALA A 513 -19.65 -9.01 -16.92
CA ALA A 513 -20.77 -8.22 -17.44
C ALA A 513 -20.62 -7.89 -18.93
N ALA A 514 -19.41 -7.53 -19.39
CA ALA A 514 -19.16 -7.18 -20.79
C ALA A 514 -19.28 -8.37 -21.75
N VAL A 515 -19.12 -9.59 -21.26
CA VAL A 515 -19.13 -10.79 -22.09
C VAL A 515 -20.50 -11.45 -22.10
N PHE A 516 -21.19 -11.46 -20.96
CA PHE A 516 -22.41 -12.24 -20.79
C PHE A 516 -23.68 -11.38 -20.65
N ILE A 517 -23.59 -10.18 -20.08
CA ILE A 517 -24.77 -9.34 -19.81
C ILE A 517 -24.98 -8.33 -20.95
N ALA A 518 -23.91 -7.67 -21.38
CA ALA A 518 -23.96 -6.63 -22.40
C ALA A 518 -22.90 -6.83 -23.50
N PRO A 519 -22.91 -7.98 -24.22
CA PRO A 519 -21.91 -8.32 -25.22
C PRO A 519 -21.86 -7.37 -26.42
N SER A 520 -22.93 -6.62 -26.67
CA SER A 520 -23.03 -5.64 -27.75
C SER A 520 -22.42 -4.28 -27.40
N LEU A 521 -22.17 -4.00 -26.11
CA LEU A 521 -21.62 -2.72 -25.67
C LEU A 521 -20.08 -2.75 -25.62
N PRO A 522 -19.40 -1.63 -25.92
CA PRO A 522 -17.96 -1.54 -25.70
C PRO A 522 -17.64 -1.78 -24.23
N GLY A 523 -16.60 -2.58 -23.94
CA GLY A 523 -16.20 -2.90 -22.58
C GLY A 523 -16.05 -1.65 -21.70
N ALA A 524 -15.45 -0.57 -22.22
CA ALA A 524 -15.34 0.69 -21.47
C ALA A 524 -16.68 1.27 -20.98
N VAL A 525 -17.75 1.15 -21.78
CA VAL A 525 -19.11 1.58 -21.39
C VAL A 525 -19.66 0.68 -20.28
N VAL A 526 -19.50 -0.63 -20.45
CA VAL A 526 -19.92 -1.62 -19.43
C VAL A 526 -19.14 -1.44 -18.12
N PHE A 527 -17.86 -1.11 -18.20
CA PHE A 527 -17.04 -0.82 -17.03
C PHE A 527 -17.56 0.40 -16.27
N VAL A 528 -17.76 1.53 -16.96
CA VAL A 528 -18.22 2.77 -16.32
C VAL A 528 -19.63 2.61 -15.76
N GLY A 529 -20.56 2.07 -16.54
CA GLY A 529 -21.93 1.83 -16.11
C GLY A 529 -22.00 0.81 -14.97
N GLY A 530 -21.35 -0.35 -15.13
CA GLY A 530 -21.32 -1.42 -14.14
C GLY A 530 -20.64 -0.98 -12.83
N ALA A 531 -19.51 -0.28 -12.90
CA ALA A 531 -18.87 0.27 -11.70
C ALA A 531 -19.78 1.29 -11.00
N GLY A 532 -20.46 2.16 -11.76
CA GLY A 532 -21.41 3.13 -11.21
C GLY A 532 -22.58 2.47 -10.48
N VAL A 533 -23.22 1.47 -11.10
CA VAL A 533 -24.31 0.69 -10.51
C VAL A 533 -23.84 -0.07 -9.27
N LEU A 534 -22.65 -0.70 -9.31
CA LEU A 534 -22.10 -1.41 -8.15
C LEU A 534 -21.76 -0.47 -6.99
N VAL A 535 -21.19 0.71 -7.27
CA VAL A 535 -20.91 1.71 -6.24
C VAL A 535 -22.22 2.20 -5.62
N PHE A 536 -23.23 2.46 -6.44
CA PHE A 536 -24.55 2.92 -5.98
C PHE A 536 -25.25 1.86 -5.11
N THR A 537 -25.33 0.62 -5.57
CA THR A 537 -25.97 -0.48 -4.83
C THR A 537 -25.20 -0.87 -3.57
N ARG A 538 -23.88 -0.67 -3.54
CA ARG A 538 -23.02 -0.97 -2.38
C ARG A 538 -22.55 0.30 -1.65
N THR A 539 -23.30 1.40 -1.74
CA THR A 539 -22.84 2.68 -1.18
C THR A 539 -22.57 2.59 0.32
N ALA A 540 -23.43 1.90 1.07
CA ALA A 540 -23.30 1.73 2.51
C ALA A 540 -22.03 0.94 2.92
N SER A 541 -21.65 -0.08 2.16
CA SER A 541 -20.49 -0.92 2.48
C SER A 541 -19.19 -0.40 1.88
N LEU A 542 -19.23 0.34 0.76
CA LEU A 542 -18.04 0.84 0.08
C LEU A 542 -17.71 2.30 0.43
N VAL A 543 -18.68 3.20 0.29
CA VAL A 543 -18.44 4.65 0.33
C VAL A 543 -18.42 5.15 1.77
N VAL A 544 -19.36 4.70 2.61
CA VAL A 544 -19.48 5.17 4.00
C VAL A 544 -18.20 4.93 4.82
N PRO A 545 -17.60 3.71 4.86
CA PRO A 545 -16.40 3.47 5.66
C PRO A 545 -15.21 4.33 5.22
N VAL A 546 -15.04 4.50 3.89
CA VAL A 546 -13.99 5.33 3.32
C VAL A 546 -14.20 6.80 3.67
N MET A 547 -15.41 7.32 3.50
CA MET A 547 -15.72 8.73 3.79
C MET A 547 -15.54 9.06 5.27
N LEU A 548 -16.07 8.21 6.16
CA LEU A 548 -15.91 8.38 7.60
C LEU A 548 -14.43 8.31 7.99
N THR A 549 -13.68 7.33 7.50
CA THR A 549 -12.24 7.22 7.78
C THR A 549 -11.47 8.42 7.23
N ALA A 550 -11.83 8.87 6.02
CA ALA A 550 -11.18 10.01 5.37
C ALA A 550 -11.35 11.31 6.16
N ALA A 551 -12.50 11.50 6.81
CA ALA A 551 -12.80 12.66 7.64
C ALA A 551 -12.29 12.51 9.09
N VAL A 552 -12.63 11.41 9.75
CA VAL A 552 -12.44 11.23 11.20
C VAL A 552 -10.96 11.11 11.57
N VAL A 553 -10.17 10.31 10.84
CA VAL A 553 -8.75 10.07 11.18
C VAL A 553 -7.92 11.37 11.25
N PRO A 554 -7.95 12.28 10.25
CA PRO A 554 -7.20 13.53 10.35
C PRO A 554 -7.81 14.51 11.36
N LEU A 555 -9.14 14.53 11.55
CA LEU A 555 -9.78 15.36 12.57
C LEU A 555 -9.41 14.93 13.99
N LEU A 556 -9.33 13.62 14.24
CA LEU A 556 -8.89 13.07 15.51
C LEU A 556 -7.44 13.43 15.80
N GLY A 557 -6.54 13.31 14.82
CA GLY A 557 -5.13 13.75 14.96
C GLY A 557 -5.01 15.23 15.30
N GLN A 558 -5.81 16.07 14.64
CA GLN A 558 -5.93 17.48 14.97
C GLN A 558 -6.47 17.71 16.40
N HIS A 559 -7.50 16.98 16.81
CA HIS A 559 -8.08 17.13 18.13
C HIS A 559 -7.09 16.71 19.23
N VAL A 560 -6.43 15.57 19.08
CA VAL A 560 -5.41 15.07 20.03
C VAL A 560 -4.16 15.95 20.05
N SER A 561 -3.81 16.61 18.94
CA SER A 561 -2.68 17.54 18.91
C SER A 561 -2.96 18.89 19.58
N TRP A 562 -4.23 19.27 19.73
CA TRP A 562 -4.64 20.54 20.32
C TRP A 562 -4.31 20.60 21.81
N ARG A 563 -3.63 21.66 22.25
CA ARG A 563 -3.43 22.01 23.66
C ARG A 563 -3.94 23.43 23.92
N PRO A 564 -4.75 23.67 24.96
CA PRO A 564 -5.03 25.02 25.42
C PRO A 564 -3.72 25.73 25.78
N GLY A 565 -3.48 26.92 25.20
CA GLY A 565 -2.31 27.76 25.52
C GLY A 565 -1.04 27.56 24.69
N ALA A 566 -0.96 26.54 23.83
CA ALA A 566 0.17 26.42 22.90
C ALA A 566 0.02 27.45 21.77
N ARG A 567 0.87 28.49 21.74
CA ARG A 567 1.02 29.42 20.60
C ARG A 567 1.58 28.63 19.41
N HIS A 568 0.70 27.94 18.69
CA HIS A 568 1.08 27.24 17.47
C HIS A 568 1.27 28.26 16.36
N THR A 569 2.51 28.47 15.95
CA THR A 569 2.88 29.00 14.64
C THR A 569 2.53 27.95 13.59
N PHE A 570 1.24 27.63 13.42
CA PHE A 570 0.80 26.88 12.24
C PHE A 570 0.94 27.86 11.07
N THR A 571 1.98 27.67 10.27
CA THR A 571 2.50 28.60 9.25
C THR A 571 1.57 28.77 8.03
N GLY A 572 0.28 29.02 8.23
CA GLY A 572 -0.65 29.25 7.13
C GLY A 572 -2.14 29.24 7.45
N PHE A 573 -2.55 29.06 8.71
CA PHE A 573 -3.95 29.16 9.11
C PHE A 573 -4.06 30.26 10.16
N GLY A 574 -4.96 31.22 9.93
CA GLY A 574 -5.16 32.37 10.83
C GLY A 574 -5.51 31.96 12.26
N PRO A 575 -5.66 32.94 13.18
CA PRO A 575 -6.02 32.65 14.56
C PRO A 575 -7.27 31.76 14.60
N PRO A 576 -7.26 30.66 15.38
CA PRO A 576 -8.40 29.77 15.45
C PRO A 576 -9.59 30.56 16.00
N GLY A 577 -10.64 30.72 15.20
CA GLY A 577 -11.94 31.14 15.73
C GLY A 577 -12.45 30.12 16.77
N PRO A 578 -13.35 30.54 17.68
CA PRO A 578 -13.94 29.63 18.64
C PRO A 578 -14.52 28.42 17.90
N PRO A 579 -14.23 27.19 18.33
CA PRO A 579 -14.74 26.02 17.64
C PRO A 579 -16.27 26.04 17.62
N PRO A 580 -16.93 25.72 16.49
CA PRO A 580 -18.37 25.52 16.48
C PRO A 580 -18.73 24.41 17.47
N GLY A 581 -19.89 24.57 18.13
CA GLY A 581 -20.43 23.58 19.06
C GLY A 581 -20.54 22.19 18.43
N PHE A 582 -20.42 21.14 19.24
CA PHE A 582 -20.56 19.75 18.81
C PHE A 582 -21.74 19.47 17.85
N PRO A 583 -22.98 19.96 18.09
CA PRO A 583 -24.10 19.68 17.18
C PRO A 583 -23.91 20.27 15.77
N VAL A 584 -23.28 21.45 15.66
CA VAL A 584 -22.98 22.08 14.35
C VAL A 584 -21.94 21.25 13.59
N ARG A 585 -20.96 20.66 14.29
CA ARG A 585 -19.94 19.80 13.65
C ARG A 585 -20.50 18.52 13.06
N LEU A 586 -21.63 18.04 13.58
CA LEU A 586 -22.34 16.86 13.09
C LEU A 586 -23.49 17.21 12.12
N GLY A 587 -23.70 18.49 11.81
CA GLY A 587 -24.76 18.93 10.89
C GLY A 587 -26.18 18.79 11.44
N VAL A 588 -26.35 18.61 12.76
CA VAL A 588 -27.66 18.35 13.39
C VAL A 588 -28.69 19.45 13.10
N PRO A 589 -28.38 20.75 13.21
CA PRO A 589 -29.40 21.78 12.96
C PRO A 589 -29.84 21.82 11.48
N ALA A 590 -28.91 21.59 10.55
CA ALA A 590 -29.22 21.51 9.12
C ALA A 590 -30.07 20.27 8.80
N ALA A 591 -29.79 19.13 9.44
CA ALA A 591 -30.61 17.92 9.33
C ALA A 591 -32.06 18.19 9.75
N SER A 592 -32.26 18.75 10.95
CA SER A 592 -33.58 19.04 11.50
C SER A 592 -34.37 19.99 10.59
N ALA A 593 -33.72 21.05 10.09
CA ALA A 593 -34.34 21.99 9.15
C ALA A 593 -34.73 21.31 7.82
N SER A 594 -33.84 20.50 7.24
CA SER A 594 -34.13 19.78 5.99
C SER A 594 -35.21 18.71 6.16
N ALA A 595 -35.28 18.04 7.31
CA ALA A 595 -36.30 17.04 7.61
C ALA A 595 -37.70 17.67 7.71
N ALA A 596 -37.81 18.83 8.38
CA ALA A 596 -39.06 19.59 8.45
C ALA A 596 -39.49 20.12 7.07
N ALA A 597 -38.54 20.63 6.27
CA ALA A 597 -38.83 21.08 4.91
C ALA A 597 -39.26 19.91 3.99
N ALA A 598 -38.64 18.74 4.11
CA ALA A 598 -39.01 17.54 3.37
C ALA A 598 -40.41 17.03 3.76
N LEU A 599 -40.78 17.12 5.04
CA LEU A 599 -42.15 16.82 5.48
C LEU A 599 -43.17 17.76 4.84
N LEU A 600 -42.85 19.06 4.76
CA LEU A 600 -43.72 20.07 4.13
C LEU A 600 -43.95 19.77 2.64
N VAL A 601 -42.93 19.32 1.92
CA VAL A 601 -43.05 18.91 0.49
C VAL A 601 -44.07 17.79 0.30
N VAL A 602 -44.03 16.77 1.17
CA VAL A 602 -44.99 15.65 1.12
C VAL A 602 -46.40 16.15 1.44
N TRP A 603 -46.52 17.04 2.43
CA TRP A 603 -47.82 17.55 2.88
C TRP A 603 -48.53 18.46 1.87
N ILE A 604 -47.77 19.24 1.10
CA ILE A 604 -48.32 20.13 0.05
C ILE A 604 -48.83 19.34 -1.18
N GLY A 605 -48.50 18.05 -1.31
CA GLY A 605 -48.97 17.21 -2.41
C GLY A 605 -48.32 17.52 -3.76
N VAL A 606 -47.04 17.92 -3.75
CA VAL A 606 -46.30 18.22 -4.99
C VAL A 606 -46.10 16.94 -5.82
N PRO A 607 -46.23 16.96 -7.17
CA PRO A 607 -45.92 15.80 -7.99
C PRO A 607 -44.47 15.34 -7.79
N ALA A 608 -44.26 14.01 -7.72
CA ALA A 608 -42.98 13.36 -7.43
C ALA A 608 -42.32 13.79 -6.10
N PRO A 609 -43.02 13.64 -4.95
CA PRO A 609 -42.54 14.12 -3.66
C PRO A 609 -41.23 13.44 -3.24
N GLU A 610 -40.97 12.21 -3.68
CA GLU A 610 -39.76 11.44 -3.35
C GLU A 610 -38.48 12.12 -3.85
N VAL A 611 -38.46 12.57 -5.11
CA VAL A 611 -37.29 13.24 -5.72
C VAL A 611 -37.03 14.58 -5.01
N MET A 612 -38.11 15.32 -4.71
CA MET A 612 -37.99 16.60 -4.01
C MET A 612 -37.54 16.43 -2.56
N VAL A 613 -38.04 15.43 -1.84
CA VAL A 613 -37.59 15.07 -0.48
C VAL A 613 -36.09 14.78 -0.49
N VAL A 614 -35.63 13.92 -1.41
CA VAL A 614 -34.19 13.61 -1.55
C VAL A 614 -33.39 14.89 -1.85
N GLY A 615 -33.88 15.74 -2.77
CA GLY A 615 -33.24 17.03 -3.10
C GLY A 615 -33.12 17.97 -1.90
N VAL A 616 -34.17 18.13 -1.10
CA VAL A 616 -34.19 18.97 0.11
C VAL A 616 -33.21 18.45 1.16
N LEU A 617 -33.16 17.12 1.37
CA LEU A 617 -32.22 16.50 2.29
C LEU A 617 -30.77 16.71 1.82
N MET A 618 -30.48 16.54 0.52
CA MET A 618 -29.15 16.83 -0.04
C MET A 618 -28.77 18.31 0.09
N ALA A 619 -29.72 19.24 -0.08
CA ALA A 619 -29.48 20.66 0.15
C ALA A 619 -29.12 20.96 1.61
N GLY A 620 -29.77 20.28 2.56
CA GLY A 620 -29.40 20.31 3.99
C GLY A 620 -27.96 19.86 4.24
N GLN A 621 -27.49 18.81 3.54
CA GLN A 621 -26.11 18.36 3.63
C GLN A 621 -25.11 19.38 3.07
N VAL A 622 -25.44 20.04 1.96
CA VAL A 622 -24.63 21.14 1.40
C VAL A 622 -24.52 22.29 2.42
N ALA A 623 -25.64 22.70 3.02
CA ALA A 623 -25.66 23.75 4.04
C ALA A 623 -24.82 23.36 5.27
N ALA A 624 -24.94 22.12 5.74
CA ALA A 624 -24.11 21.59 6.84
C ALA A 624 -22.62 21.64 6.52
N ALA A 625 -22.24 21.28 5.28
CA ALA A 625 -20.83 21.33 4.85
C ALA A 625 -20.26 22.75 4.88
N PHE A 626 -21.01 23.71 4.36
CA PHE A 626 -20.63 25.12 4.37
C PHE A 626 -20.52 25.70 5.77
N TRP A 627 -21.48 25.37 6.64
CA TRP A 627 -21.52 25.89 8.00
C TRP A 627 -20.37 25.34 8.85
N ALA A 628 -20.17 24.01 8.85
CA ALA A 628 -19.10 23.37 9.62
C ALA A 628 -17.69 23.62 9.03
N GLY A 629 -17.61 23.83 7.72
CA GLY A 629 -16.37 24.13 7.01
C GLY A 629 -16.06 25.63 6.89
N GLY A 630 -16.96 26.50 7.36
CA GLY A 630 -16.79 27.96 7.33
C GLY A 630 -15.69 28.47 8.26
N GLY A 631 -15.18 29.67 7.97
CA GLY A 631 -14.17 30.37 8.79
C GLY A 631 -12.73 29.86 8.61
N TYR A 632 -11.83 30.26 9.53
CA TYR A 632 -10.42 29.81 9.58
C TYR A 632 -10.27 28.41 10.19
N ALA A 633 -11.28 27.56 9.99
CA ALA A 633 -11.27 26.19 10.46
C ALA A 633 -10.17 25.39 9.75
N PRO A 634 -9.23 24.76 10.48
CA PRO A 634 -8.30 23.83 9.85
C PRO A 634 -9.06 22.60 9.35
N LEU A 635 -8.62 22.06 8.21
CA LEU A 635 -9.27 20.93 7.50
C LEU A 635 -10.76 21.18 7.17
N PRO A 636 -11.12 22.31 6.51
CA PRO A 636 -12.51 22.69 6.29
C PRO A 636 -13.30 21.66 5.46
N LEU A 637 -12.61 20.92 4.57
CA LEU A 637 -13.22 19.88 3.74
C LEU A 637 -13.56 18.62 4.53
N ALA A 638 -12.73 18.23 5.51
CA ALA A 638 -12.99 17.06 6.34
C ALA A 638 -14.15 17.32 7.30
N ARG A 639 -14.20 18.53 7.89
CA ARG A 639 -15.34 18.96 8.73
C ARG A 639 -16.63 19.07 7.92
N GLY A 640 -16.55 19.67 6.73
CA GLY A 640 -17.69 19.77 5.84
C GLY A 640 -18.24 18.40 5.43
N ALA A 641 -17.35 17.45 5.09
CA ALA A 641 -17.76 16.07 4.80
C ALA A 641 -18.44 15.38 5.99
N LEU A 642 -17.86 15.49 7.20
CA LEU A 642 -18.43 14.88 8.40
C LEU A 642 -19.81 15.47 8.75
N ALA A 643 -19.94 16.80 8.64
CA ALA A 643 -21.20 17.49 8.91
C ALA A 643 -22.27 17.16 7.86
N ALA A 644 -21.90 17.10 6.58
CA ALA A 644 -22.82 16.67 5.51
C ALA A 644 -23.25 15.21 5.68
N PHE A 645 -22.33 14.32 6.07
CA PHE A 645 -22.65 12.92 6.34
C PHE A 645 -23.63 12.78 7.51
N GLY A 646 -23.31 13.42 8.64
CA GLY A 646 -24.19 13.48 9.80
C GLY A 646 -25.54 14.08 9.45
N ALA A 647 -25.57 15.16 8.67
CA ALA A 647 -26.80 15.81 8.25
C ALA A 647 -27.71 14.88 7.41
N GLY A 648 -27.15 14.08 6.51
CA GLY A 648 -27.91 13.12 5.72
C GLY A 648 -28.49 11.99 6.57
N LEU A 649 -27.67 11.43 7.47
CA LEU A 649 -28.09 10.33 8.35
C LEU A 649 -29.19 10.77 9.32
N PHE A 650 -28.99 11.90 10.01
CA PHE A 650 -29.98 12.45 10.93
C PHE A 650 -31.20 13.00 10.19
N GLY A 651 -31.02 13.59 9.00
CA GLY A 651 -32.10 14.18 8.21
C GLY A 651 -33.11 13.15 7.74
N VAL A 652 -32.64 12.04 7.14
CA VAL A 652 -33.54 10.95 6.68
C VAL A 652 -34.23 10.28 7.87
N SER A 653 -33.50 10.06 8.96
CA SER A 653 -34.06 9.46 10.18
C SER A 653 -35.13 10.36 10.81
N ALA A 654 -34.85 11.66 10.95
CA ALA A 654 -35.79 12.65 11.49
C ALA A 654 -37.01 12.81 10.57
N TRP A 655 -36.83 12.82 9.25
CA TRP A 655 -37.92 12.87 8.29
C TRP A 655 -38.84 11.66 8.42
N GLY A 656 -38.29 10.44 8.50
CA GLY A 656 -39.08 9.23 8.70
C GLY A 656 -39.89 9.25 10.00
N VAL A 657 -39.31 9.76 11.10
CA VAL A 657 -40.02 9.96 12.38
C VAL A 657 -41.13 11.00 12.25
N LEU A 658 -40.86 12.13 11.59
CA LEU A 658 -41.83 13.21 11.40
C LEU A 658 -43.03 12.78 10.53
N VAL A 659 -42.79 12.10 9.41
CA VAL A 659 -43.86 11.57 8.54
C VAL A 659 -44.79 10.64 9.33
N ARG A 660 -44.22 9.82 10.22
CA ARG A 660 -44.99 8.92 11.09
C ARG A 660 -45.78 9.66 12.16
N LEU A 661 -45.17 10.62 12.84
CA LEU A 661 -45.85 11.44 13.84
C LEU A 661 -47.04 12.17 13.21
N VAL A 662 -46.86 12.75 12.03
CA VAL A 662 -47.95 13.41 11.28
C VAL A 662 -49.02 12.39 10.90
N GLY A 663 -48.64 11.22 10.36
CA GLY A 663 -49.59 10.16 10.00
C GLY A 663 -50.43 9.66 11.19
N CYS A 664 -49.84 9.59 12.39
CA CYS A 664 -50.57 9.25 13.62
C CYS A 664 -51.52 10.35 14.12
N LEU A 665 -51.24 11.61 13.78
CA LEU A 665 -52.08 12.76 14.16
C LEU A 665 -53.20 13.03 13.15
N THR A 666 -53.05 12.56 11.91
CA THR A 666 -54.10 12.65 10.88
C THR A 666 -55.10 11.51 11.06
N PRO A 667 -56.40 11.77 11.26
CA PRO A 667 -57.40 10.72 11.41
C PRO A 667 -57.49 9.90 10.12
N GLY A 668 -57.09 8.63 10.20
CA GLY A 668 -57.10 7.67 9.10
C GLY A 668 -57.36 6.24 9.60
N PRO A 669 -57.75 5.31 8.71
CA PRO A 669 -58.19 3.97 9.10
C PRO A 669 -57.06 3.05 9.62
N ASP A 670 -55.80 3.40 9.40
CA ASP A 670 -54.64 2.60 9.83
C ASP A 670 -54.00 3.19 11.11
N PRO A 671 -54.10 2.52 12.28
CA PRO A 671 -53.41 2.94 13.49
C PRO A 671 -51.90 2.80 13.34
N CYS A 672 -51.15 3.77 13.91
CA CYS A 672 -49.69 3.91 13.91
C CYS A 672 -48.89 2.61 13.62
N ALA A 673 -48.47 2.43 12.37
CA ALA A 673 -47.61 1.32 11.97
C ALA A 673 -46.24 1.34 12.71
N PRO A 674 -45.63 0.17 13.03
CA PRO A 674 -44.43 0.05 13.86
C PRO A 674 -43.22 0.78 13.27
N LEU A 675 -42.32 1.28 14.15
CA LEU A 675 -41.07 2.07 13.96
C LEU A 675 -40.29 1.83 12.64
N PRO A 676 -39.41 2.77 12.19
CA PRO A 676 -38.78 2.69 10.87
C PRO A 676 -38.19 1.31 10.58
N GLY A 677 -38.79 0.62 9.61
CA GLY A 677 -38.30 -0.67 9.12
C GLY A 677 -36.99 -0.52 8.35
N ALA A 678 -36.34 -1.65 8.04
CA ALA A 678 -35.04 -1.72 7.37
C ALA A 678 -34.93 -0.88 6.08
N ALA A 679 -36.04 -0.68 5.36
CA ALA A 679 -36.09 0.14 4.14
C ALA A 679 -35.73 1.63 4.38
N HIS A 680 -36.16 2.22 5.49
CA HIS A 680 -35.86 3.63 5.80
C HIS A 680 -34.39 3.82 6.16
N LEU A 681 -33.83 2.86 6.90
CA LEU A 681 -32.40 2.83 7.20
C LEU A 681 -31.57 2.65 5.92
N HIS A 682 -32.00 1.77 5.02
CA HIS A 682 -31.35 1.57 3.73
C HIS A 682 -31.37 2.87 2.90
N LEU A 683 -32.53 3.56 2.82
CA LEU A 683 -32.64 4.85 2.15
C LEU A 683 -31.74 5.92 2.81
N ALA A 684 -31.65 5.95 4.14
CA ALA A 684 -30.74 6.86 4.83
C ALA A 684 -29.28 6.59 4.47
N LEU A 685 -28.90 5.31 4.44
CA LEU A 685 -27.54 4.86 4.11
C LEU A 685 -27.19 5.03 2.63
N THR A 686 -28.15 5.21 1.73
CA THR A 686 -27.90 5.56 0.32
C THR A 686 -27.88 7.06 0.10
N VAL A 687 -28.88 7.80 0.61
CA VAL A 687 -28.99 9.26 0.42
C VAL A 687 -27.83 9.99 1.10
N ALA A 688 -27.46 9.61 2.33
CA ALA A 688 -26.42 10.29 3.09
C ALA A 688 -25.06 10.34 2.36
N PRO A 689 -24.45 9.23 1.93
CA PRO A 689 -23.18 9.26 1.20
C PRO A 689 -23.28 9.97 -0.16
N VAL A 690 -24.34 9.76 -0.94
CA VAL A 690 -24.50 10.41 -2.27
C VAL A 690 -24.56 11.93 -2.11
N GLY A 691 -25.43 12.42 -1.23
CA GLY A 691 -25.51 13.86 -0.99
C GLY A 691 -24.29 14.43 -0.27
N THR A 692 -23.56 13.63 0.51
CA THR A 692 -22.26 14.06 1.08
C THR A 692 -21.20 14.24 0.01
N LEU A 693 -21.12 13.36 -1.00
CA LEU A 693 -20.20 13.52 -2.12
C LEU A 693 -20.50 14.81 -2.91
N LEU A 694 -21.78 15.08 -3.18
CA LEU A 694 -22.23 16.33 -3.81
C LEU A 694 -21.87 17.56 -2.96
N ALA A 695 -22.26 17.55 -1.68
CA ALA A 695 -21.96 18.61 -0.73
C ALA A 695 -20.46 18.89 -0.61
N TRP A 696 -19.65 17.84 -0.56
CA TRP A 696 -18.20 17.95 -0.51
C TRP A 696 -17.63 18.57 -1.78
N ALA A 697 -18.10 18.17 -2.97
CA ALA A 697 -17.63 18.73 -4.23
C ALA A 697 -17.91 20.24 -4.33
N VAL A 698 -19.15 20.64 -4.01
CA VAL A 698 -19.57 22.06 -3.99
C VAL A 698 -18.76 22.86 -2.97
N HIS A 699 -18.60 22.33 -1.75
CA HIS A 699 -17.77 22.95 -0.70
C HIS A 699 -16.29 23.04 -1.09
N ALA A 700 -15.74 22.03 -1.76
CA ALA A 700 -14.36 22.04 -2.23
C ALA A 700 -14.09 23.11 -3.30
N LEU A 701 -15.04 23.28 -4.24
CA LEU A 701 -14.96 24.30 -5.29
C LEU A 701 -14.99 25.71 -4.69
N THR A 702 -15.89 25.97 -3.75
CA THR A 702 -15.99 27.28 -3.09
C THR A 702 -14.78 27.62 -2.22
N VAL A 703 -14.26 26.66 -1.43
CA VAL A 703 -13.02 26.84 -0.67
C VAL A 703 -11.84 27.15 -1.61
N ARG A 704 -11.79 26.51 -2.78
CA ARG A 704 -10.75 26.77 -3.80
C ARG A 704 -10.90 28.17 -4.40
N ALA A 705 -12.12 28.58 -4.76
CA ALA A 705 -12.40 29.91 -5.30
C ALA A 705 -11.99 31.03 -4.32
N ARG A 706 -12.36 30.91 -3.03
CA ARG A 706 -11.97 31.87 -1.98
C ARG A 706 -10.45 31.99 -1.86
N ARG A 707 -9.71 30.87 -1.90
CA ARG A 707 -8.24 30.88 -1.83
C ARG A 707 -7.60 31.52 -3.05
N ALA A 708 -8.17 31.34 -4.24
CA ALA A 708 -7.67 31.98 -5.45
C ALA A 708 -7.79 33.52 -5.36
N GLY A 709 -8.94 34.02 -4.88
CA GLY A 709 -9.15 35.47 -4.66
C GLY A 709 -8.13 36.08 -3.69
N THR A 710 -7.85 35.42 -2.57
CA THR A 710 -6.87 35.94 -1.58
C THR A 710 -5.43 36.01 -2.08
N ARG A 711 -5.05 35.21 -3.10
CA ARG A 711 -3.70 35.27 -3.69
C ARG A 711 -3.54 36.44 -4.65
N GLY A 712 -4.60 36.80 -5.37
CA GLY A 712 -4.58 37.91 -6.33
C GLY A 712 -4.51 39.30 -5.70
N HIS A 713 -4.72 39.44 -4.39
CA HIS A 713 -4.55 40.72 -3.67
C HIS A 713 -3.18 40.86 -2.97
N ARG A 714 -2.34 39.82 -2.98
CA ARG A 714 -1.01 39.83 -2.36
C ARG A 714 0.13 39.79 -3.37
N ALA A 715 -0.18 39.62 -4.64
CA ALA A 715 0.71 39.83 -5.77
C ALA A 715 0.33 41.17 -6.39
#